data_AF-A0AAU0XXB8-F1
#
_entry.id   AF-A0AAU0XXB8-F1
#
_cell.length_a   1.000
_cell.length_b   1.000
_cell.length_c   1.000
_cell.angle_alpha   90.00
_cell.angle_beta   90.00
_cell.angle_gamma   90.00
#
_symmetry.space_group_name_H-M   'P 1'
#
loop_
_entity.id
_entity.type
_entity.pdbx_description
1 polymer ?
#
loop_
_entity_poly.entity_id
_entity_poly.type
_entity_poly.pdbx_seq_one_letter_code
_entity_poly.pdbx_strand_id
1 'polypeptide(L)'
;MVESQDRETVRALLDSVRTAGRSALTAPEGKIVADAYGIAVPGEELARDVDEAVGFANRLGGPVVLKIVSPDVLHKTDAGGVVVGVEGSAEVRAAFHRIIENVRAYAPDARIEGVQVQQLVPPGQEVIVGAVTDPTFGKVVAFGLGGVLVEVLKDITFRLAPVSADEALSMLDSIGAAEILRGVRGAAPVDRRALAEQIRRVSRLVTDFPEIAEVDLNPVIAAPDGAIAADIRILLSTETVKPRRTYPREEILASMRRLMEPRSVAVIGASNEDGKIGNSVMRNLIDGGFSGEIHPVNPRADDILGRKAYKSVTDVPGDVDVAVFAIPAKFVASALEEVGRKGIPNAVLIPSGFAETGEQALQDEIVAIGERYGVRLLGPNIYGYYSTWQDLCATFCTPYDVKGGVALTSQSGGIGMAILGFARSTKTGVSAIVGLGNKSDIDEDDLLTWFGEDPNTQCIAMHLEDLKDGRAFVEAARATVPKKPIVVLKAGRTSAGAKAAGSHTGALAGDDAVYDDILRQAGVIRAPGLNDMLEYARALPVLPTPKGDNVVIITGAGGSGVLLSDAIVDNGLSLMEIPPDLDAAFKAFIPPFGAAGNPIDITGGEPPSTYEATIRLGMEDPRIHALVLGYWHTIVTPPMVFAELTARVVAEFRERGIEKPVVASLAGDTEVEEASQYLFEHGVVAYPYTTEQPVAVLGAKYRWARAAGLLDGDR
;
A
#
# COMPACT_ATOMS: atom_id res chain seq x y z
N MET A 1 -1.69 -26.66 16.31
CA MET A 1 -1.35 -26.90 14.89
C MET A 1 -2.43 -27.82 14.35
N VAL A 2 -3.09 -27.50 13.23
CA VAL A 2 -3.99 -28.44 12.55
C VAL A 2 -3.19 -29.70 12.23
N GLU A 3 -3.73 -30.86 12.58
CA GLU A 3 -3.04 -32.14 12.40
C GLU A 3 -2.98 -32.46 10.89
N SER A 4 -1.99 -33.26 10.46
CA SER A 4 -1.87 -33.64 9.04
C SER A 4 -3.16 -34.32 8.53
N GLN A 5 -3.82 -35.07 9.41
CA GLN A 5 -5.06 -35.79 9.14
C GLN A 5 -6.25 -34.87 8.82
N ASP A 6 -6.35 -33.72 9.51
CA ASP A 6 -7.40 -32.72 9.27
C ASP A 6 -7.24 -32.07 7.89
N ARG A 7 -5.99 -31.77 7.50
CA ARG A 7 -5.68 -31.23 6.16
C ARG A 7 -6.02 -32.22 5.05
N GLU A 8 -5.74 -33.51 5.25
CA GLU A 8 -6.09 -34.57 4.29
C GLU A 8 -7.61 -34.71 4.14
N THR A 9 -8.35 -34.59 5.24
CA THR A 9 -9.82 -34.66 5.24
C THR A 9 -10.42 -33.51 4.45
N VAL A 10 -9.94 -32.27 4.68
CA VAL A 10 -10.41 -31.11 3.89
C VAL A 10 -10.01 -31.26 2.42
N ARG A 11 -8.79 -31.72 2.11
CA ARG A 11 -8.35 -31.95 0.71
C ARG A 11 -9.28 -32.91 -0.03
N ALA A 12 -9.55 -34.07 0.58
CA ALA A 12 -10.42 -35.09 -0.02
C ALA A 12 -11.84 -34.54 -0.26
N LEU A 13 -12.35 -33.72 0.66
CA LEU A 13 -13.63 -33.04 0.50
C LEU A 13 -13.61 -32.07 -0.70
N LEU A 14 -12.61 -31.19 -0.79
CA LEU A 14 -12.52 -30.22 -1.89
C LEU A 14 -12.38 -30.91 -3.25
N ASP A 15 -11.60 -31.98 -3.33
CA ASP A 15 -11.44 -32.78 -4.56
C ASP A 15 -12.76 -33.45 -4.97
N SER A 16 -13.55 -33.96 -4.00
CA SER A 16 -14.88 -34.52 -4.25
C SER A 16 -15.86 -33.47 -4.78
N VAL A 17 -15.89 -32.27 -4.18
CA VAL A 17 -16.73 -31.15 -4.61
C VAL A 17 -16.41 -30.77 -6.07
N ARG A 18 -15.11 -30.66 -6.40
CA ARG A 18 -14.64 -30.35 -7.76
C ARG A 18 -14.95 -31.45 -8.76
N THR A 19 -14.75 -32.71 -8.40
CA THR A 19 -15.07 -33.86 -9.26
C THR A 19 -16.57 -33.93 -9.57
N ALA A 20 -17.41 -33.48 -8.63
CA ALA A 20 -18.84 -33.32 -8.82
C ALA A 20 -19.24 -32.08 -9.66
N GLY A 21 -18.28 -31.30 -10.17
CA GLY A 21 -18.52 -30.11 -10.97
C GLY A 21 -19.09 -28.92 -10.19
N ARG A 22 -18.99 -28.94 -8.84
CA ARG A 22 -19.48 -27.87 -7.97
C ARG A 22 -18.38 -26.88 -7.63
N SER A 23 -18.77 -25.63 -7.42
CA SER A 23 -17.90 -24.53 -6.96
C SER A 23 -18.26 -24.02 -5.56
N ALA A 24 -19.21 -24.66 -4.88
CA ALA A 24 -19.67 -24.28 -3.55
C ALA A 24 -19.84 -25.53 -2.68
N LEU A 25 -19.42 -25.42 -1.42
CA LEU A 25 -19.67 -26.42 -0.39
C LEU A 25 -21.10 -26.29 0.12
N THR A 26 -21.72 -27.42 0.48
CA THR A 26 -22.99 -27.42 1.23
C THR A 26 -22.75 -27.11 2.71
N ALA A 27 -23.80 -26.81 3.47
CA ALA A 27 -23.67 -26.51 4.90
C ALA A 27 -23.01 -27.66 5.71
N PRO A 28 -23.40 -28.94 5.54
CA PRO A 28 -22.71 -30.06 6.21
C PRO A 28 -21.23 -30.18 5.80
N GLU A 29 -20.88 -29.90 4.55
CA GLU A 29 -19.49 -29.90 4.07
C GLU A 29 -18.70 -28.75 4.71
N GLY A 30 -19.31 -27.56 4.84
CA GLY A 30 -18.74 -26.42 5.55
C GLY A 30 -18.44 -26.72 7.02
N LYS A 31 -19.32 -27.47 7.70
CA LYS A 31 -19.12 -27.93 9.08
C LYS A 31 -17.89 -28.81 9.24
N ILE A 32 -17.64 -29.73 8.30
CA ILE A 32 -16.44 -30.58 8.31
C ILE A 32 -15.17 -29.73 8.23
N VAL A 33 -15.17 -28.70 7.36
CA VAL A 33 -14.04 -27.78 7.25
C VAL A 33 -13.87 -26.96 8.53
N ALA A 34 -14.98 -26.47 9.09
CA ALA A 34 -14.97 -25.71 10.33
C ALA A 34 -14.38 -26.52 11.49
N ASP A 35 -14.78 -27.78 11.66
CA ASP A 35 -14.25 -28.67 12.69
C ASP A 35 -12.75 -28.94 12.51
N ALA A 36 -12.32 -29.26 11.29
CA ALA A 36 -10.92 -29.52 10.96
C ALA A 36 -9.99 -28.31 11.23
N TYR A 37 -10.49 -27.09 11.07
CA TYR A 37 -9.74 -25.85 11.32
C TYR A 37 -10.04 -25.22 12.69
N GLY A 38 -10.93 -25.84 13.47
CA GLY A 38 -11.42 -25.33 14.74
C GLY A 38 -12.23 -24.04 14.62
N ILE A 39 -12.76 -23.67 13.46
CA ILE A 39 -13.64 -22.50 13.32
C ILE A 39 -14.89 -22.76 14.18
N ALA A 40 -15.11 -21.93 15.20
CA ALA A 40 -16.21 -22.19 16.13
C ALA A 40 -17.56 -21.86 15.46
N VAL A 41 -18.36 -22.90 15.27
CA VAL A 41 -19.72 -22.87 14.72
C VAL A 41 -20.65 -23.56 15.72
N PRO A 42 -21.95 -23.22 15.77
CA PRO A 42 -22.90 -23.89 16.66
C PRO A 42 -23.01 -25.39 16.35
N GLY A 43 -23.43 -26.17 17.34
CA GLY A 43 -23.77 -27.58 17.11
C GLY A 43 -24.92 -27.69 16.11
N GLU A 44 -24.78 -28.56 15.12
CA GLU A 44 -25.78 -28.74 14.08
C GLU A 44 -25.79 -30.15 13.49
N GLU A 45 -26.96 -30.56 12.99
CA GLU A 45 -27.15 -31.83 12.28
C GLU A 45 -28.18 -31.67 11.14
N LEU A 46 -28.03 -32.43 10.05
CA LEU A 46 -28.96 -32.42 8.92
C LEU A 46 -30.03 -33.49 9.08
N ALA A 47 -31.28 -33.07 9.34
CA ALA A 47 -32.42 -33.97 9.44
C ALA A 47 -33.09 -34.18 8.08
N ARG A 48 -33.23 -35.44 7.66
CA ARG A 48 -33.92 -35.84 6.42
C ARG A 48 -35.42 -35.98 6.62
N ASP A 49 -35.84 -36.21 7.85
CA ASP A 49 -37.24 -36.23 8.25
C ASP A 49 -37.48 -35.53 9.59
N VAL A 50 -38.75 -35.42 9.94
CA VAL A 50 -39.20 -34.69 11.12
C VAL A 50 -38.81 -35.39 12.43
N ASP A 51 -38.67 -36.71 12.45
CA ASP A 51 -38.33 -37.46 13.65
C ASP A 51 -36.84 -37.34 13.96
N GLU A 52 -35.99 -37.36 12.92
CA GLU A 52 -34.58 -36.98 13.02
C GLU A 52 -34.44 -35.56 13.57
N ALA A 53 -35.21 -34.59 13.04
CA ALA A 53 -35.13 -33.20 13.47
C ALA A 53 -35.44 -33.03 14.97
N VAL A 54 -36.49 -33.71 15.46
CA VAL A 54 -36.84 -33.75 16.89
C VAL A 54 -35.74 -34.42 17.70
N GLY A 55 -35.20 -35.55 17.22
CA GLY A 55 -34.10 -36.25 17.87
C GLY A 55 -32.86 -35.37 18.03
N PHE A 56 -32.53 -34.57 17.02
CA PHE A 56 -31.36 -33.68 17.01
C PHE A 56 -31.56 -32.49 17.95
N ALA A 57 -32.74 -31.85 17.88
CA ALA A 57 -33.08 -30.74 18.77
C ALA A 57 -33.00 -31.13 20.26
N ASN A 58 -33.48 -32.33 20.60
CA ASN A 58 -33.41 -32.86 21.96
C ASN A 58 -31.97 -33.13 22.44
N ARG A 59 -31.06 -33.50 21.53
CA ARG A 59 -29.64 -33.70 21.86
C ARG A 59 -28.88 -32.40 22.04
N LEU A 60 -29.16 -31.40 21.20
CA LEU A 60 -28.51 -30.10 21.27
C LEU A 60 -28.87 -29.35 22.56
N GLY A 61 -30.11 -29.49 23.03
CA GLY A 61 -30.57 -28.93 24.31
C GLY A 61 -30.82 -27.42 24.23
N GLY A 62 -32.04 -26.99 24.58
CA GLY A 62 -32.48 -25.60 24.48
C GLY A 62 -33.07 -25.23 23.11
N PRO A 63 -33.35 -23.94 22.89
CA PRO A 63 -33.92 -23.48 21.62
C PRO A 63 -32.99 -23.75 20.43
N VAL A 64 -33.58 -24.16 19.31
CA VAL A 64 -32.86 -24.45 18.06
C VAL A 64 -33.34 -23.54 16.92
N VAL A 65 -32.54 -23.50 15.86
CA VAL A 65 -32.86 -22.89 14.58
C VAL A 65 -33.01 -24.00 13.55
N LEU A 66 -34.10 -23.99 12.79
CA LEU A 66 -34.30 -24.90 11.66
C LEU A 66 -34.09 -24.13 10.36
N LYS A 67 -33.21 -24.64 9.48
CA LYS A 67 -32.87 -24.01 8.19
C LYS A 67 -32.97 -25.04 7.05
N ILE A 68 -33.59 -24.68 5.93
CA ILE A 68 -33.63 -25.55 4.74
C ILE A 68 -32.21 -25.76 4.16
N VAL A 69 -31.91 -27.00 3.77
CA VAL A 69 -30.72 -27.33 2.98
C VAL A 69 -31.17 -27.78 1.59
N SER A 70 -30.90 -26.94 0.59
CA SER A 70 -31.22 -27.20 -0.80
C SER A 70 -30.22 -26.48 -1.70
N PRO A 71 -29.60 -27.15 -2.70
CA PRO A 71 -28.76 -26.49 -3.69
C PRO A 71 -29.54 -25.52 -4.59
N ASP A 72 -30.86 -25.66 -4.64
CA ASP A 72 -31.74 -24.87 -5.53
C ASP A 72 -32.37 -23.65 -4.83
N VAL A 73 -32.13 -23.48 -3.51
CA VAL A 73 -32.67 -22.38 -2.69
C VAL A 73 -31.54 -21.64 -2.00
N LEU A 74 -30.98 -20.64 -2.69
CA LEU A 74 -29.85 -19.84 -2.20
C LEU A 74 -30.28 -18.83 -1.11
N HIS A 75 -31.38 -18.11 -1.31
CA HIS A 75 -31.92 -17.12 -0.35
C HIS A 75 -32.96 -17.75 0.58
N LYS A 76 -32.48 -18.55 1.54
CA LYS A 76 -33.32 -19.37 2.44
C LYS A 76 -34.36 -18.56 3.23
N THR A 77 -34.00 -17.37 3.70
CA THR A 77 -34.90 -16.50 4.47
C THR A 77 -36.10 -16.03 3.65
N ASP A 78 -35.86 -15.63 2.39
CA ASP A 78 -36.91 -15.16 1.47
C ASP A 78 -37.90 -16.27 1.11
N ALA A 79 -37.40 -17.50 1.01
CA ALA A 79 -38.21 -18.70 0.82
C ALA A 79 -38.97 -19.14 2.09
N GLY A 80 -38.90 -18.38 3.19
CA GLY A 80 -39.45 -18.77 4.49
C GLY A 80 -38.83 -20.06 5.05
N GLY A 81 -37.61 -20.37 4.62
CA GLY A 81 -36.88 -21.60 4.92
C GLY A 81 -36.04 -21.55 6.19
N VAL A 82 -36.22 -20.53 7.03
CA VAL A 82 -35.52 -20.37 8.32
C VAL A 82 -36.53 -20.10 9.43
N VAL A 83 -36.43 -20.83 10.54
CA VAL A 83 -37.22 -20.60 11.76
C VAL A 83 -36.29 -20.61 12.96
N VAL A 84 -36.25 -19.51 13.71
CA VAL A 84 -35.38 -19.32 14.88
C VAL A 84 -36.13 -19.51 16.20
N GLY A 85 -35.42 -19.92 17.25
CA GLY A 85 -35.95 -19.97 18.63
C GLY A 85 -37.01 -21.05 18.85
N VAL A 86 -36.90 -22.18 18.16
CA VAL A 86 -37.85 -23.29 18.25
C VAL A 86 -37.52 -24.15 19.45
N GLU A 87 -38.48 -24.37 20.35
CA GLU A 87 -38.24 -25.13 21.58
C GLU A 87 -39.24 -26.28 21.76
N GLY A 88 -38.71 -27.46 22.07
CA GLY A 88 -39.50 -28.65 22.32
C GLY A 88 -40.02 -29.35 21.05
N SER A 89 -40.26 -30.66 21.20
CA SER A 89 -40.59 -31.55 20.08
C SER A 89 -41.80 -31.12 19.23
N ALA A 90 -42.80 -30.49 19.83
CA ALA A 90 -44.01 -30.06 19.12
C ALA A 90 -43.74 -28.87 18.18
N GLU A 91 -42.99 -27.87 18.66
CA GLU A 91 -42.63 -26.71 17.84
C GLU A 91 -41.65 -27.09 16.73
N VAL A 92 -40.70 -27.99 17.01
CA VAL A 92 -39.78 -28.54 16.00
C VAL A 92 -40.54 -29.21 14.86
N ARG A 93 -41.53 -30.05 15.18
CA ARG A 93 -42.40 -30.68 14.16
C ARG A 93 -43.13 -29.63 13.31
N ALA A 94 -43.75 -28.64 13.96
CA ALA A 94 -44.48 -27.59 13.27
C ALA A 94 -43.57 -26.75 12.36
N ALA A 95 -42.39 -26.36 12.87
CA ALA A 95 -41.40 -25.58 12.12
C ALA A 95 -40.84 -26.36 10.93
N PHE A 96 -40.52 -27.65 11.08
CA PHE A 96 -40.04 -28.50 10.00
C PHE A 96 -41.04 -28.57 8.84
N HIS A 97 -42.31 -28.87 9.13
CA HIS A 97 -43.35 -28.93 8.10
C HIS A 97 -43.55 -27.57 7.42
N ARG A 98 -43.59 -26.48 8.21
CA ARG A 98 -43.72 -25.12 7.68
C ARG A 98 -42.59 -24.76 6.71
N ILE A 99 -41.34 -25.09 7.04
CA ILE A 99 -40.19 -24.83 6.16
C ILE A 99 -40.34 -25.57 4.84
N ILE A 100 -40.68 -26.88 4.87
CA ILE A 100 -40.83 -27.69 3.66
C ILE A 100 -41.98 -27.17 2.79
N GLU A 101 -43.10 -26.78 3.39
CA GLU A 101 -44.24 -26.19 2.69
C GLU A 101 -43.89 -24.86 2.03
N ASN A 102 -43.26 -23.94 2.78
CA ASN A 102 -42.84 -22.64 2.28
C ASN A 102 -41.88 -22.79 1.08
N VAL A 103 -40.88 -23.66 1.20
CA VAL A 103 -39.88 -23.87 0.16
C VAL A 103 -40.48 -24.49 -1.09
N ARG A 104 -41.38 -25.47 -0.95
CA ARG A 104 -42.09 -26.06 -2.10
C ARG A 104 -43.06 -25.08 -2.76
N ALA A 105 -43.63 -24.15 -2.00
CA ALA A 105 -44.46 -23.08 -2.55
C ALA A 105 -43.61 -22.04 -3.31
N TYR A 106 -42.42 -21.74 -2.79
CA TYR A 106 -41.49 -20.80 -3.41
C TYR A 106 -40.81 -21.37 -4.66
N ALA A 107 -40.35 -22.62 -4.60
CA ALA A 107 -39.67 -23.34 -5.68
C ALA A 107 -40.17 -24.80 -5.73
N PRO A 108 -41.23 -25.09 -6.52
CA PRO A 108 -41.85 -26.42 -6.55
C PRO A 108 -40.93 -27.58 -6.95
N ASP A 109 -39.96 -27.30 -7.82
CA ASP A 109 -39.01 -28.28 -8.35
C ASP A 109 -37.67 -28.31 -7.60
N ALA A 110 -37.55 -27.58 -6.48
CA ALA A 110 -36.31 -27.52 -5.70
C ALA A 110 -35.98 -28.89 -5.09
N ARG A 111 -34.72 -29.33 -5.23
CA ARG A 111 -34.19 -30.50 -4.55
C ARG A 111 -33.93 -30.15 -3.10
N ILE A 112 -34.66 -30.78 -2.19
CA ILE A 112 -34.48 -30.59 -0.75
C ILE A 112 -33.65 -31.76 -0.22
N GLU A 113 -32.48 -31.46 0.33
CA GLU A 113 -31.61 -32.46 0.96
C GLU A 113 -32.04 -32.76 2.41
N GLY A 114 -32.66 -31.78 3.08
CA GLY A 114 -33.20 -31.90 4.43
C GLY A 114 -33.37 -30.54 5.11
N VAL A 115 -33.54 -30.57 6.43
CA VAL A 115 -33.57 -29.38 7.30
C VAL A 115 -32.43 -29.48 8.30
N GLN A 116 -31.54 -28.50 8.29
CA GLN A 116 -30.49 -28.33 9.29
C GLN A 116 -31.13 -27.91 10.62
N VAL A 117 -30.85 -28.67 11.67
CA VAL A 117 -31.21 -28.34 13.05
C VAL A 117 -29.95 -27.85 13.75
N GLN A 118 -29.94 -26.58 14.12
CA GLN A 118 -28.76 -25.87 14.64
C GLN A 118 -29.06 -25.27 16.02
N GLN A 119 -28.09 -25.30 16.92
CA GLN A 119 -28.20 -24.62 18.22
C GLN A 119 -28.42 -23.11 18.05
N LEU A 120 -29.34 -22.52 18.80
CA LEU A 120 -29.50 -21.07 18.81
C LEU A 120 -28.29 -20.41 19.49
N VAL A 121 -27.57 -19.58 18.75
CA VAL A 121 -26.45 -18.79 19.30
C VAL A 121 -27.02 -17.65 20.16
N PRO A 122 -26.54 -17.43 21.39
CA PRO A 122 -26.96 -16.31 22.23
C PRO A 122 -26.75 -14.95 21.55
N PRO A 123 -27.50 -13.90 21.93
CA PRO A 123 -27.29 -12.57 21.37
C PRO A 123 -25.89 -12.03 21.73
N GLY A 124 -25.26 -11.37 20.78
CA GLY A 124 -23.95 -10.74 20.92
C GLY A 124 -23.73 -9.68 19.85
N GLN A 125 -22.52 -9.12 19.80
CA GLN A 125 -22.17 -8.17 18.75
C GLN A 125 -21.90 -8.93 17.44
N GLU A 126 -22.69 -8.64 16.40
CA GLU A 126 -22.46 -9.21 15.08
C GLU A 126 -21.25 -8.56 14.41
N VAL A 127 -20.36 -9.40 13.89
CA VAL A 127 -19.19 -9.05 13.07
C VAL A 127 -19.10 -9.98 11.87
N ILE A 128 -18.29 -9.63 10.87
CA ILE A 128 -17.98 -10.49 9.72
C ILE A 128 -16.50 -10.86 9.77
N VAL A 129 -16.22 -12.13 9.49
CA VAL A 129 -14.86 -12.63 9.27
C VAL A 129 -14.88 -13.38 7.95
N GLY A 130 -14.02 -13.02 7.02
CA GLY A 130 -13.99 -13.69 5.73
C GLY A 130 -12.61 -13.69 5.11
N ALA A 131 -12.49 -14.33 3.96
CA ALA A 131 -11.32 -14.24 3.11
C ALA A 131 -11.72 -14.34 1.65
N VAL A 132 -11.01 -13.61 0.80
CA VAL A 132 -11.22 -13.59 -0.64
C VAL A 132 -9.89 -13.70 -1.36
N THR A 133 -9.94 -14.18 -2.61
CA THR A 133 -8.79 -14.12 -3.52
C THR A 133 -8.82 -12.80 -4.28
N ASP A 134 -8.04 -11.84 -3.82
CA ASP A 134 -7.81 -10.59 -4.54
C ASP A 134 -6.88 -10.83 -5.76
N PRO A 135 -7.19 -10.26 -6.94
CA PRO A 135 -6.40 -10.48 -8.16
C PRO A 135 -4.98 -9.88 -8.10
N THR A 136 -4.74 -8.91 -7.22
CA THR A 136 -3.43 -8.27 -7.05
C THR A 136 -2.61 -8.95 -5.94
N PHE A 137 -3.25 -9.17 -4.78
CA PHE A 137 -2.57 -9.54 -3.54
C PHE A 137 -2.72 -11.03 -3.17
N GLY A 138 -3.54 -11.77 -3.91
CA GLY A 138 -3.87 -13.16 -3.64
C GLY A 138 -4.80 -13.28 -2.43
N LYS A 139 -4.49 -14.17 -1.49
CA LYS A 139 -5.37 -14.41 -0.33
C LYS A 139 -5.34 -13.24 0.64
N VAL A 140 -6.50 -12.61 0.81
CA VAL A 140 -6.74 -11.49 1.74
C VAL A 140 -7.83 -11.90 2.73
N VAL A 141 -7.60 -11.63 4.01
CA VAL A 141 -8.56 -11.85 5.09
C VAL A 141 -9.24 -10.53 5.40
N ALA A 142 -10.56 -10.57 5.55
CA ALA A 142 -11.40 -9.43 5.88
C ALA A 142 -11.98 -9.57 7.30
N PHE A 143 -12.06 -8.46 8.02
CA PHE A 143 -12.79 -8.34 9.29
C PHE A 143 -13.59 -7.04 9.27
N GLY A 144 -14.83 -7.07 9.75
CA GLY A 144 -15.65 -5.86 9.81
C GLY A 144 -16.80 -5.98 10.79
N LEU A 145 -17.48 -4.86 11.04
CA LEU A 145 -18.76 -4.89 11.76
C LEU A 145 -19.78 -5.72 10.97
N GLY A 146 -20.72 -6.39 11.67
CA GLY A 146 -21.75 -7.26 11.11
C GLY A 146 -23.15 -6.65 11.18
N GLY A 147 -24.13 -7.34 10.59
CA GLY A 147 -25.56 -6.98 10.65
C GLY A 147 -26.07 -6.13 9.49
N VAL A 148 -27.29 -5.60 9.62
CA VAL A 148 -28.03 -4.92 8.53
C VAL A 148 -27.31 -3.67 7.99
N LEU A 149 -26.45 -3.03 8.80
CA LEU A 149 -25.78 -1.78 8.44
C LEU A 149 -24.48 -1.97 7.64
N VAL A 150 -24.01 -3.20 7.44
CA VAL A 150 -22.72 -3.50 6.77
C VAL A 150 -22.68 -3.02 5.34
N GLU A 151 -23.73 -3.30 4.56
CA GLU A 151 -23.80 -2.91 3.15
C GLU A 151 -23.75 -1.38 2.97
N VAL A 152 -24.17 -0.64 4.01
CA VAL A 152 -24.26 0.82 4.00
C VAL A 152 -22.99 1.48 4.53
N LEU A 153 -22.41 0.97 5.63
CA LEU A 153 -21.27 1.59 6.31
C LEU A 153 -19.91 1.14 5.79
N LYS A 154 -19.81 -0.08 5.23
CA LYS A 154 -18.58 -0.67 4.68
C LYS A 154 -17.36 -0.57 5.62
N ASP A 155 -17.59 -0.71 6.93
CA ASP A 155 -16.54 -0.67 7.96
C ASP A 155 -15.80 -2.01 8.05
N ILE A 156 -14.86 -2.21 7.12
CA ILE A 156 -14.13 -3.46 6.90
C ILE A 156 -12.63 -3.14 6.80
N THR A 157 -11.82 -4.01 7.39
CA THR A 157 -10.36 -4.01 7.25
C THR A 157 -9.86 -5.32 6.64
N PHE A 158 -8.73 -5.26 5.95
CA PHE A 158 -8.10 -6.31 5.17
C PHE A 158 -6.66 -6.57 5.63
N ARG A 159 -6.21 -7.83 5.57
CA ARG A 159 -4.80 -8.22 5.77
C ARG A 159 -4.42 -9.34 4.82
N LEU A 160 -3.17 -9.37 4.38
CA LEU A 160 -2.64 -10.52 3.66
C LEU A 160 -2.67 -11.79 4.52
N ALA A 161 -3.13 -12.90 3.95
CA ALA A 161 -2.93 -14.22 4.55
C ALA A 161 -1.49 -14.74 4.30
N PRO A 162 -0.87 -15.47 5.24
CA PRO A 162 -1.38 -15.77 6.59
C PRO A 162 -1.26 -14.58 7.55
N VAL A 163 -2.26 -14.42 8.43
CA VAL A 163 -2.36 -13.34 9.42
C VAL A 163 -1.78 -13.81 10.77
N SER A 164 -0.87 -13.02 11.35
CA SER A 164 -0.32 -13.22 12.69
C SER A 164 -1.31 -12.89 13.82
N ALA A 165 -0.99 -13.21 15.07
CA ALA A 165 -1.88 -12.91 16.19
C ALA A 165 -2.02 -11.41 16.43
N ASP A 166 -0.90 -10.68 16.33
CA ASP A 166 -0.87 -9.23 16.50
C ASP A 166 -1.58 -8.54 15.33
N GLU A 167 -1.40 -9.03 14.09
CA GLU A 167 -2.16 -8.51 12.95
C GLU A 167 -3.67 -8.74 13.12
N ALA A 168 -4.11 -9.93 13.57
CA ALA A 168 -5.52 -10.21 13.81
C ALA A 168 -6.12 -9.34 14.92
N LEU A 169 -5.39 -9.10 16.01
CA LEU A 169 -5.81 -8.17 17.06
C LEU A 169 -5.87 -6.73 16.54
N SER A 170 -4.90 -6.32 15.73
CA SER A 170 -4.87 -4.97 15.13
C SER A 170 -6.06 -4.73 14.20
N MET A 171 -6.58 -5.76 13.53
CA MET A 171 -7.77 -5.65 12.70
C MET A 171 -8.99 -5.23 13.53
N LEU A 172 -9.10 -5.68 14.79
CA LEU A 172 -10.20 -5.30 15.68
C LEU A 172 -10.17 -3.81 16.06
N ASP A 173 -8.99 -3.20 16.09
CA ASP A 173 -8.83 -1.77 16.36
C ASP A 173 -8.84 -0.90 15.09
N SER A 174 -8.77 -1.52 13.89
CA SER A 174 -8.70 -0.80 12.60
C SER A 174 -10.06 -0.43 12.03
N ILE A 175 -11.14 -1.03 12.53
CA ILE A 175 -12.51 -0.66 12.12
C ILE A 175 -12.92 0.64 12.81
N GLY A 176 -13.68 1.49 12.12
CA GLY A 176 -14.17 2.76 12.67
C GLY A 176 -15.04 2.57 13.92
N ALA A 177 -15.75 1.44 14.00
CA ALA A 177 -16.60 1.08 15.15
C ALA A 177 -15.88 0.27 16.24
N ALA A 178 -14.54 0.31 16.35
CA ALA A 178 -13.77 -0.50 17.30
C ALA A 178 -14.21 -0.33 18.78
N GLU A 179 -14.68 0.85 19.17
CA GLU A 179 -15.21 1.12 20.52
C GLU A 179 -16.42 0.24 20.88
N ILE A 180 -17.23 -0.19 19.90
CA ILE A 180 -18.36 -1.10 20.14
C ILE A 180 -17.86 -2.44 20.69
N LEU A 181 -16.72 -2.94 20.19
CA LEU A 181 -16.10 -4.17 20.67
C LEU A 181 -15.56 -4.03 22.09
N ARG A 182 -15.26 -2.80 22.54
CA ARG A 182 -14.81 -2.48 23.90
C ARG A 182 -15.97 -2.33 24.89
N GLY A 183 -17.22 -2.41 24.41
CA GLY A 183 -18.43 -2.27 25.22
C GLY A 183 -18.92 -0.83 25.25
N VAL A 184 -20.15 -0.61 24.77
CA VAL A 184 -20.82 0.70 24.76
C VAL A 184 -22.17 0.63 25.46
N ARG A 185 -22.61 1.74 26.05
CA ARG A 185 -23.94 1.87 26.69
C ARG A 185 -24.24 0.79 27.75
N GLY A 186 -23.21 0.38 28.50
CA GLY A 186 -23.33 -0.63 29.56
C GLY A 186 -23.27 -2.09 29.08
N ALA A 187 -23.07 -2.33 27.77
CA ALA A 187 -22.74 -3.66 27.27
C ALA A 187 -21.32 -4.07 27.72
N ALA A 188 -21.12 -5.36 27.98
CA ALA A 188 -19.81 -5.90 28.29
C ALA A 188 -18.92 -5.92 27.03
N PRO A 189 -17.59 -5.77 27.17
CA PRO A 189 -16.65 -5.97 26.06
C PRO A 189 -16.76 -7.39 25.49
N VAL A 190 -16.48 -7.55 24.19
CA VAL A 190 -16.42 -8.86 23.55
C VAL A 190 -15.11 -9.59 23.88
N ASP A 191 -15.08 -10.92 23.75
CA ASP A 191 -13.83 -11.68 23.78
C ASP A 191 -13.02 -11.43 22.49
N ARG A 192 -12.17 -10.41 22.55
CA ARG A 192 -11.29 -10.00 21.47
C ARG A 192 -10.29 -11.08 21.06
N ARG A 193 -9.87 -11.96 21.99
CA ARG A 193 -8.92 -13.03 21.67
C ARG A 193 -9.60 -14.15 20.90
N ALA A 194 -10.83 -14.51 21.29
CA ALA A 194 -11.63 -15.48 20.54
C ALA A 194 -11.89 -14.99 19.10
N LEU A 195 -12.23 -13.70 18.93
CA LEU A 195 -12.40 -13.10 17.60
C LEU A 195 -11.12 -13.13 16.75
N ALA A 196 -9.99 -12.68 17.30
CA ALA A 196 -8.71 -12.71 16.60
C ALA A 196 -8.32 -14.14 16.19
N GLU A 197 -8.67 -15.14 17.00
CA GLU A 197 -8.41 -16.54 16.67
C GLU A 197 -9.32 -17.06 15.53
N GLN A 198 -10.59 -16.62 15.42
CA GLN A 198 -11.42 -16.93 14.24
C GLN A 198 -10.79 -16.38 12.95
N ILE A 199 -10.31 -15.13 12.98
CA ILE A 199 -9.60 -14.49 11.84
C ILE A 199 -8.38 -15.34 11.44
N ARG A 200 -7.57 -15.78 12.41
CA ARG A 200 -6.40 -16.62 12.15
C ARG A 200 -6.76 -17.98 11.56
N ARG A 201 -7.84 -18.61 12.01
CA ARG A 201 -8.30 -19.91 11.51
C ARG A 201 -8.75 -19.81 10.05
N VAL A 202 -9.53 -18.79 9.71
CA VAL A 202 -9.90 -18.48 8.32
C VAL A 202 -8.66 -18.19 7.47
N SER A 203 -7.74 -17.38 7.99
CA SER A 203 -6.47 -17.06 7.32
C SER A 203 -5.65 -18.31 6.99
N ARG A 204 -5.54 -19.23 7.95
CA ARG A 204 -4.82 -20.49 7.78
C ARG A 204 -5.51 -21.39 6.76
N LEU A 205 -6.84 -21.48 6.78
CA LEU A 205 -7.63 -22.28 5.84
C LEU A 205 -7.33 -21.87 4.40
N VAL A 206 -7.45 -20.57 4.07
CA VAL A 206 -7.20 -20.10 2.70
C VAL A 206 -5.73 -20.14 2.29
N THR A 207 -4.81 -20.15 3.26
CA THR A 207 -3.37 -20.34 3.00
C THR A 207 -3.06 -21.79 2.64
N ASP A 208 -3.66 -22.75 3.35
CA ASP A 208 -3.45 -24.18 3.13
C ASP A 208 -4.15 -24.70 1.85
N PHE A 209 -5.22 -24.03 1.42
CA PHE A 209 -6.03 -24.40 0.25
C PHE A 209 -6.20 -23.24 -0.74
N PRO A 210 -5.22 -23.02 -1.64
CA PRO A 210 -5.26 -21.94 -2.64
C PRO A 210 -6.47 -22.00 -3.58
N GLU A 211 -7.12 -23.15 -3.72
CA GLU A 211 -8.36 -23.30 -4.49
C GLU A 211 -9.58 -22.60 -3.89
N ILE A 212 -9.59 -22.31 -2.59
CA ILE A 212 -10.73 -21.66 -1.94
C ILE A 212 -10.76 -20.20 -2.39
N ALA A 213 -11.73 -19.83 -3.22
CA ALA A 213 -11.86 -18.45 -3.71
C ALA A 213 -12.35 -17.51 -2.61
N GLU A 214 -13.30 -17.98 -1.80
CA GLU A 214 -14.00 -17.18 -0.79
C GLU A 214 -14.33 -18.03 0.44
N VAL A 215 -14.18 -17.44 1.62
CA VAL A 215 -14.73 -17.91 2.89
C VAL A 215 -15.50 -16.75 3.50
N ASP A 216 -16.73 -16.97 3.92
CA ASP A 216 -17.56 -15.96 4.59
C ASP A 216 -18.17 -16.55 5.87
N LEU A 217 -17.81 -15.97 7.01
CA LEU A 217 -18.43 -16.24 8.31
C LEU A 217 -19.36 -15.08 8.64
N ASN A 218 -20.65 -15.29 8.40
CA ASN A 218 -21.63 -14.20 8.44
C ASN A 218 -22.99 -14.64 9.04
N PRO A 219 -23.39 -14.08 10.20
CA PRO A 219 -22.57 -13.30 11.12
C PRO A 219 -21.67 -14.19 11.99
N VAL A 220 -20.56 -13.64 12.45
CA VAL A 220 -19.89 -14.08 13.67
C VAL A 220 -20.49 -13.32 14.85
N ILE A 221 -21.02 -14.05 15.82
CA ILE A 221 -21.58 -13.48 17.05
C ILE A 221 -20.47 -13.40 18.11
N ALA A 222 -20.05 -12.19 18.43
CA ALA A 222 -19.04 -11.90 19.45
C ALA A 222 -19.69 -11.61 20.80
N ALA A 223 -19.37 -12.43 21.80
CA ALA A 223 -19.86 -12.34 23.17
C ALA A 223 -18.69 -12.19 24.16
N PRO A 224 -18.95 -11.84 25.44
CA PRO A 224 -17.89 -11.72 26.44
C PRO A 224 -17.12 -13.02 26.74
N ASP A 225 -17.68 -14.17 26.36
CA ASP A 225 -17.15 -15.52 26.62
C ASP A 225 -16.79 -16.30 25.35
N GLY A 226 -16.84 -15.67 24.17
CA GLY A 226 -16.40 -16.30 22.93
C GLY A 226 -16.88 -15.61 21.65
N ALA A 227 -16.56 -16.24 20.52
CA ALA A 227 -17.00 -15.80 19.20
C ALA A 227 -17.41 -17.02 18.36
N ILE A 228 -18.66 -17.03 17.88
CA ILE A 228 -19.26 -18.17 17.18
C ILE A 228 -19.81 -17.70 15.83
N ALA A 229 -19.38 -18.34 14.74
CA ALA A 229 -19.93 -18.12 13.40
C ALA A 229 -21.28 -18.82 13.26
N ALA A 230 -22.36 -18.07 13.04
CA ALA A 230 -23.71 -18.62 12.90
C ALA A 230 -23.93 -19.33 11.55
N ASP A 231 -23.15 -18.94 10.54
CA ASP A 231 -23.09 -19.59 9.22
C ASP A 231 -21.65 -19.54 8.68
N ILE A 232 -21.32 -20.51 7.82
CA ILE A 232 -20.06 -20.59 7.09
C ILE A 232 -20.36 -20.90 5.63
N ARG A 233 -19.83 -20.06 4.74
CA ARG A 233 -19.90 -20.26 3.30
C ARG A 233 -18.49 -20.38 2.74
N ILE A 234 -18.27 -21.37 1.88
CA ILE A 234 -16.98 -21.60 1.21
C ILE A 234 -17.22 -21.80 -0.28
N LEU A 235 -16.55 -20.98 -1.10
CA LEU A 235 -16.56 -21.07 -2.55
C LEU A 235 -15.18 -21.47 -3.07
N LEU A 236 -15.16 -22.27 -4.13
CA LEU A 236 -13.95 -22.72 -4.82
C LEU A 236 -13.77 -21.96 -6.12
N SER A 237 -12.51 -21.63 -6.44
CA SER A 237 -12.15 -21.01 -7.70
C SER A 237 -12.44 -21.96 -8.86
N THR A 238 -13.10 -21.40 -9.88
CA THR A 238 -13.26 -22.01 -11.21
C THR A 238 -12.13 -21.63 -12.16
N GLU A 239 -11.28 -20.68 -11.77
CA GLU A 239 -10.21 -20.15 -12.60
C GLU A 239 -8.84 -20.71 -12.20
N THR A 240 -8.07 -21.09 -13.22
CA THR A 240 -6.64 -21.38 -13.09
C THR A 240 -5.86 -20.10 -13.32
N VAL A 241 -5.34 -19.48 -12.25
CA VAL A 241 -4.42 -18.35 -12.36
C VAL A 241 -3.10 -18.86 -12.92
N LYS A 242 -2.67 -18.31 -14.06
CA LYS A 242 -1.35 -18.61 -14.62
C LYS A 242 -0.30 -18.01 -13.68
N PRO A 243 0.63 -18.81 -13.11
CA PRO A 243 1.66 -18.28 -12.23
C PRO A 243 2.56 -17.33 -13.03
N ARG A 244 2.81 -16.14 -12.48
CA ARG A 244 3.84 -15.22 -12.97
C ARG A 244 5.21 -15.79 -12.61
N ARG A 245 6.20 -15.58 -13.48
CA ARG A 245 7.60 -15.89 -13.14
C ARG A 245 8.06 -14.94 -12.04
N THR A 246 8.55 -15.50 -10.94
CA THR A 246 9.18 -14.74 -9.86
C THR A 246 10.69 -14.92 -9.92
N TYR A 247 11.43 -13.94 -9.40
CA TYR A 247 12.89 -13.97 -9.37
C TYR A 247 13.39 -13.91 -7.92
N PRO A 248 14.36 -14.74 -7.54
CA PRO A 248 15.02 -14.60 -6.25
C PRO A 248 15.67 -13.23 -6.10
N ARG A 249 15.72 -12.72 -4.87
CA ARG A 249 16.30 -11.42 -4.53
C ARG A 249 17.72 -11.24 -5.10
N GLU A 250 18.56 -12.27 -5.06
CA GLU A 250 19.92 -12.22 -5.58
C GLU A 250 19.97 -12.00 -7.10
N GLU A 251 19.05 -12.62 -7.85
CA GLU A 251 18.95 -12.45 -9.30
C GLU A 251 18.45 -11.05 -9.66
N ILE A 252 17.46 -10.54 -8.92
CA ILE A 252 16.97 -9.17 -9.04
C ILE A 252 18.14 -8.19 -8.86
N LEU A 253 18.87 -8.29 -7.75
CA LEU A 253 19.99 -7.40 -7.45
C LEU A 253 21.12 -7.49 -8.49
N ALA A 254 21.42 -8.69 -9.01
CA ALA A 254 22.43 -8.87 -10.04
C ALA A 254 22.03 -8.20 -11.37
N SER A 255 20.77 -8.33 -11.77
CA SER A 255 20.24 -7.69 -12.98
C SER A 255 20.17 -6.17 -12.83
N MET A 256 19.60 -5.71 -11.72
CA MET A 256 19.42 -4.29 -11.41
C MET A 256 20.75 -3.56 -11.27
N ARG A 257 21.79 -4.20 -10.73
CA ARG A 257 23.14 -3.60 -10.73
C ARG A 257 23.63 -3.30 -12.14
N ARG A 258 23.47 -4.25 -13.07
CA ARG A 258 23.88 -4.03 -14.47
C ARG A 258 23.00 -3.03 -15.21
N LEU A 259 21.78 -2.81 -14.75
CA LEU A 259 20.86 -1.80 -15.29
C LEU A 259 21.19 -0.40 -14.76
N MET A 260 21.42 -0.27 -13.45
CA MET A 260 21.53 1.01 -12.75
C MET A 260 22.97 1.53 -12.65
N GLU A 261 23.96 0.64 -12.80
CA GLU A 261 25.40 0.90 -12.84
C GLU A 261 26.07 0.23 -14.07
N PRO A 262 25.59 0.53 -15.30
CA PRO A 262 26.11 -0.12 -16.50
C PRO A 262 27.52 0.39 -16.86
N ARG A 263 28.37 -0.51 -17.37
CA ARG A 263 29.68 -0.14 -17.95
C ARG A 263 29.56 0.20 -19.43
N SER A 264 28.53 -0.30 -20.09
CA SER A 264 28.29 -0.09 -21.52
C SER A 264 26.80 -0.16 -21.87
N VAL A 265 26.38 0.73 -22.77
CA VAL A 265 25.00 0.88 -23.24
C VAL A 265 24.97 0.84 -24.76
N ALA A 266 24.14 -0.04 -25.33
CA ALA A 266 23.81 -0.03 -26.75
C ALA A 266 22.48 0.68 -27.00
N VAL A 267 22.44 1.60 -27.97
CA VAL A 267 21.21 2.31 -28.35
C VAL A 267 20.73 1.80 -29.71
N ILE A 268 19.71 0.95 -29.69
CA ILE A 268 19.09 0.37 -30.89
C ILE A 268 18.08 1.37 -31.45
N GLY A 269 18.31 1.82 -32.69
CA GLY A 269 17.55 2.93 -33.27
C GLY A 269 18.21 4.30 -33.04
N ALA A 270 19.50 4.33 -32.71
CA ALA A 270 20.29 5.55 -32.59
C ALA A 270 20.22 6.40 -33.89
N SER A 271 20.19 7.73 -33.77
CA SER A 271 20.01 8.62 -34.93
C SER A 271 20.78 9.94 -34.80
N ASN A 272 21.23 10.48 -35.93
CA ASN A 272 21.76 11.86 -36.05
C ASN A 272 20.66 12.90 -36.26
N GLU A 273 19.43 12.48 -36.53
CA GLU A 273 18.35 13.38 -36.88
C GLU A 273 17.68 13.93 -35.63
N ASP A 274 17.77 15.25 -35.45
CA ASP A 274 17.17 15.96 -34.33
C ASP A 274 15.65 15.70 -34.26
N GLY A 275 15.13 15.58 -33.04
CA GLY A 275 13.71 15.29 -32.79
C GLY A 275 13.33 13.81 -32.80
N LYS A 276 14.22 12.91 -33.26
CA LYS A 276 14.02 11.46 -33.08
C LYS A 276 14.37 11.03 -31.66
N ILE A 277 13.58 10.12 -31.09
CA ILE A 277 13.81 9.53 -29.76
C ILE A 277 15.23 8.98 -29.63
N GLY A 278 15.70 8.22 -30.62
CA GLY A 278 17.06 7.66 -30.60
C GLY A 278 18.17 8.70 -30.70
N ASN A 279 17.90 9.91 -31.22
CA ASN A 279 18.83 11.03 -31.14
C ASN A 279 18.85 11.63 -29.72
N SER A 280 17.66 11.85 -29.11
CA SER A 280 17.55 12.39 -27.75
C SER A 280 18.25 11.49 -26.72
N VAL A 281 18.05 10.16 -26.79
CA VAL A 281 18.74 9.20 -25.90
C VAL A 281 20.25 9.28 -26.09
N MET A 282 20.74 9.31 -27.33
CA MET A 282 22.17 9.41 -27.61
C MET A 282 22.77 10.72 -27.07
N ARG A 283 22.11 11.86 -27.30
CA ARG A 283 22.54 13.16 -26.78
C ARG A 283 22.54 13.17 -25.25
N ASN A 284 21.48 12.66 -24.62
CA ASN A 284 21.39 12.62 -23.16
C ASN A 284 22.50 11.77 -22.51
N LEU A 285 22.89 10.66 -23.13
CA LEU A 285 24.02 9.86 -22.65
C LEU A 285 25.37 10.58 -22.85
N ILE A 286 25.58 11.21 -24.01
CA ILE A 286 26.84 11.88 -24.35
C ILE A 286 27.00 13.19 -23.57
N ASP A 287 26.03 14.09 -23.70
CA ASP A 287 26.04 15.44 -23.13
C ASP A 287 25.83 15.39 -21.61
N GLY A 288 25.13 14.35 -21.11
CA GLY A 288 24.97 14.08 -19.68
C GLY A 288 26.23 13.52 -19.00
N GLY A 289 27.26 13.15 -19.75
CA GLY A 289 28.56 12.77 -19.20
C GLY A 289 28.68 11.31 -18.76
N PHE A 290 27.84 10.40 -19.28
CA PHE A 290 27.93 8.98 -18.95
C PHE A 290 29.34 8.44 -19.24
N SER A 291 29.99 7.90 -18.22
CA SER A 291 31.40 7.49 -18.29
C SER A 291 31.62 6.14 -18.98
N GLY A 292 30.56 5.34 -19.14
CA GLY A 292 30.63 4.04 -19.80
C GLY A 292 30.68 4.12 -21.32
N GLU A 293 30.86 2.96 -21.96
CA GLU A 293 30.88 2.86 -23.41
C GLU A 293 29.47 3.05 -24.00
N ILE A 294 29.35 3.84 -25.06
CA ILE A 294 28.08 4.10 -25.76
C ILE A 294 28.19 3.53 -27.17
N HIS A 295 27.32 2.57 -27.51
CA HIS A 295 27.32 1.86 -28.78
C HIS A 295 26.04 2.16 -29.59
N PRO A 296 26.09 3.06 -30.58
CA PRO A 296 24.97 3.29 -31.49
C PRO A 296 24.74 2.06 -32.38
N VAL A 297 23.49 1.59 -32.47
CA VAL A 297 23.07 0.53 -33.39
C VAL A 297 22.07 1.09 -34.40
N ASN A 298 22.49 1.16 -35.66
CA ASN A 298 21.71 1.66 -36.79
C ASN A 298 22.15 0.94 -38.09
N PRO A 299 21.25 0.20 -38.78
CA PRO A 299 21.60 -0.53 -40.01
C PRO A 299 22.05 0.33 -41.19
N ARG A 300 21.79 1.64 -41.17
CA ARG A 300 21.96 2.55 -42.32
C ARG A 300 23.08 3.57 -42.15
N ALA A 301 23.53 3.82 -40.92
CA ALA A 301 24.54 4.83 -40.62
C ALA A 301 25.83 4.14 -40.16
N ASP A 302 26.98 4.67 -40.58
CA ASP A 302 28.30 4.21 -40.11
C ASP A 302 28.80 5.02 -38.91
N ASP A 303 28.22 6.19 -38.65
CA ASP A 303 28.51 7.09 -37.52
C ASP A 303 27.23 7.73 -36.98
N ILE A 304 27.12 7.81 -35.65
CA ILE A 304 26.08 8.56 -34.94
C ILE A 304 26.76 9.44 -33.88
N LEU A 305 26.59 10.76 -33.99
CA LEU A 305 27.14 11.78 -33.08
C LEU A 305 28.65 11.60 -32.81
N GLY A 306 29.42 11.29 -33.86
CA GLY A 306 30.87 11.11 -33.76
C GLY A 306 31.31 9.77 -33.15
N ARG A 307 30.39 8.82 -33.01
CA ARG A 307 30.65 7.44 -32.55
C ARG A 307 30.34 6.45 -33.67
N LYS A 308 31.22 5.46 -33.84
CA LYS A 308 31.02 4.34 -34.79
C LYS A 308 29.69 3.65 -34.52
N ALA A 309 28.84 3.58 -35.55
CA ALA A 309 27.58 2.88 -35.50
C ALA A 309 27.73 1.43 -36.02
N TYR A 310 26.98 0.52 -35.41
CA TYR A 310 26.95 -0.90 -35.73
C TYR A 310 25.63 -1.26 -36.41
N LYS A 311 25.65 -2.23 -37.34
CA LYS A 311 24.44 -2.62 -38.08
C LYS A 311 23.51 -3.50 -37.24
N SER A 312 24.09 -4.39 -36.45
CA SER A 312 23.42 -5.20 -35.43
C SER A 312 24.11 -5.00 -34.08
N VAL A 313 23.38 -5.20 -32.98
CA VAL A 313 23.95 -5.26 -31.64
C VAL A 313 24.94 -6.42 -31.48
N THR A 314 24.80 -7.47 -32.30
CA THR A 314 25.75 -8.61 -32.32
C THR A 314 27.13 -8.23 -32.85
N ASP A 315 27.23 -7.16 -33.64
CA ASP A 315 28.49 -6.66 -34.20
C ASP A 315 29.29 -5.80 -33.19
N VAL A 316 28.67 -5.40 -32.08
CA VAL A 316 29.31 -4.58 -31.04
C VAL A 316 30.41 -5.41 -30.35
N PRO A 317 31.64 -4.91 -30.22
CA PRO A 317 32.72 -5.66 -29.56
C PRO A 317 32.52 -5.71 -28.04
N GLY A 318 33.00 -6.79 -27.41
CA GLY A 318 32.95 -6.94 -25.95
C GLY A 318 31.55 -7.17 -25.39
N ASP A 319 31.40 -6.93 -24.09
CA ASP A 319 30.16 -7.12 -23.35
C ASP A 319 29.34 -5.83 -23.32
N VAL A 320 28.02 -5.98 -23.40
CA VAL A 320 27.06 -4.88 -23.29
C VAL A 320 26.15 -5.15 -22.10
N ASP A 321 26.04 -4.20 -21.17
CA ASP A 321 25.23 -4.36 -19.95
C ASP A 321 23.75 -4.01 -20.19
N VAL A 322 23.46 -3.01 -21.04
CA VAL A 322 22.08 -2.55 -21.33
C VAL A 322 21.86 -2.28 -22.82
N ALA A 323 20.74 -2.76 -23.36
CA ALA A 323 20.24 -2.39 -24.69
C ALA A 323 19.01 -1.47 -24.57
N VAL A 324 19.10 -0.22 -25.04
CA VAL A 324 18.00 0.74 -25.07
C VAL A 324 17.36 0.76 -26.46
N PHE A 325 16.06 0.52 -26.53
CA PHE A 325 15.31 0.42 -27.77
C PHE A 325 14.58 1.73 -28.06
N ALA A 326 14.87 2.33 -29.22
CA ALA A 326 14.20 3.51 -29.77
C ALA A 326 13.68 3.23 -31.19
N ILE A 327 13.12 2.04 -31.41
CA ILE A 327 12.57 1.56 -32.69
C ILE A 327 11.08 1.25 -32.57
N PRO A 328 10.29 1.24 -33.67
CA PRO A 328 8.88 0.86 -33.62
C PRO A 328 8.63 -0.55 -33.05
N ALA A 329 7.54 -0.73 -32.30
CA ALA A 329 7.19 -1.97 -31.59
C ALA A 329 7.33 -3.25 -32.44
N LYS A 330 6.85 -3.23 -33.69
CA LYS A 330 6.91 -4.38 -34.62
C LYS A 330 8.31 -4.93 -34.91
N PHE A 331 9.38 -4.17 -34.61
CA PHE A 331 10.77 -4.58 -34.79
C PHE A 331 11.46 -4.97 -33.48
N VAL A 332 10.78 -4.80 -32.34
CA VAL A 332 11.38 -5.03 -31.02
C VAL A 332 11.66 -6.51 -30.81
N ALA A 333 10.73 -7.41 -31.12
CA ALA A 333 10.92 -8.86 -30.92
C ALA A 333 12.16 -9.39 -31.65
N SER A 334 12.33 -9.06 -32.95
CA SER A 334 13.49 -9.50 -33.72
C SER A 334 14.81 -8.93 -33.20
N ALA A 335 14.82 -7.65 -32.80
CA ALA A 335 16.02 -7.03 -32.23
C ALA A 335 16.32 -7.56 -30.82
N LEU A 336 15.30 -7.92 -30.04
CA LEU A 336 15.45 -8.54 -28.73
C LEU A 336 16.04 -9.95 -28.82
N GLU A 337 15.76 -10.71 -29.88
CA GLU A 337 16.48 -11.96 -30.13
C GLU A 337 17.98 -11.74 -30.34
N GLU A 338 18.38 -10.68 -31.07
CA GLU A 338 19.79 -10.34 -31.25
C GLU A 338 20.45 -9.93 -29.92
N VAL A 339 19.75 -9.16 -29.09
CA VAL A 339 20.17 -8.80 -27.73
C VAL A 339 20.38 -10.05 -26.87
N GLY A 340 19.43 -11.01 -26.92
CA GLY A 340 19.54 -12.28 -26.22
C GLY A 340 20.71 -13.14 -26.70
N ARG A 341 20.93 -13.24 -28.02
CA ARG A 341 22.10 -13.95 -28.58
C ARG A 341 23.43 -13.30 -28.22
N LYS A 342 23.46 -11.97 -28.06
CA LYS A 342 24.63 -11.21 -27.62
C LYS A 342 24.89 -11.39 -26.11
N GLY A 343 23.94 -11.92 -25.35
CA GLY A 343 24.06 -12.15 -23.90
C GLY A 343 23.89 -10.88 -23.06
N ILE A 344 23.16 -9.88 -23.59
CA ILE A 344 22.90 -8.62 -22.88
C ILE A 344 21.83 -8.88 -21.83
N PRO A 345 22.08 -8.60 -20.54
CA PRO A 345 21.18 -8.99 -19.46
C PRO A 345 19.95 -8.11 -19.32
N ASN A 346 19.98 -6.85 -19.80
CA ASN A 346 18.86 -5.92 -19.64
C ASN A 346 18.48 -5.24 -20.96
N ALA A 347 17.17 -5.16 -21.23
CA ALA A 347 16.59 -4.40 -22.32
C ALA A 347 15.63 -3.32 -21.80
N VAL A 348 15.79 -2.10 -22.30
CA VAL A 348 15.02 -0.91 -21.92
C VAL A 348 14.15 -0.51 -23.11
N LEU A 349 12.84 -0.67 -22.97
CA LEU A 349 11.90 -0.67 -24.07
C LEU A 349 11.07 0.62 -24.09
N ILE A 350 11.63 1.68 -24.69
CA ILE A 350 10.94 2.97 -24.87
C ILE A 350 9.64 2.87 -25.71
N PRO A 351 9.55 2.11 -26.81
CA PRO A 351 8.42 2.24 -27.73
C PRO A 351 7.08 1.81 -27.13
N SER A 352 6.02 2.49 -27.55
CA SER A 352 4.63 2.07 -27.41
C SER A 352 4.17 1.22 -28.59
N GLY A 353 2.98 0.62 -28.47
CA GLY A 353 2.35 -0.25 -29.48
C GLY A 353 2.22 -1.70 -29.04
N PHE A 354 2.06 -1.96 -27.74
CA PHE A 354 1.94 -3.31 -27.15
C PHE A 354 0.54 -3.51 -26.53
N ALA A 355 0.45 -4.08 -25.32
CA ALA A 355 -0.82 -4.40 -24.66
C ALA A 355 -1.74 -3.18 -24.48
N GLU A 356 -1.17 -1.99 -24.26
CA GLU A 356 -1.90 -0.72 -24.11
C GLU A 356 -2.65 -0.30 -25.38
N THR A 357 -2.22 -0.80 -26.55
CA THR A 357 -2.92 -0.59 -27.83
C THR A 357 -3.71 -1.82 -28.28
N GLY A 358 -3.84 -2.85 -27.44
CA GLY A 358 -4.51 -4.11 -27.76
C GLY A 358 -3.60 -5.19 -28.36
N GLU A 359 -2.30 -4.94 -28.52
CA GLU A 359 -1.32 -5.88 -29.10
C GLU A 359 -0.70 -6.77 -28.02
N GLN A 360 -1.54 -7.47 -27.24
CA GLN A 360 -1.10 -8.35 -26.15
C GLN A 360 -0.15 -9.46 -26.64
N ALA A 361 -0.42 -10.03 -27.83
CA ALA A 361 0.40 -11.11 -28.39
C ALA A 361 1.85 -10.69 -28.63
N LEU A 362 2.07 -9.44 -29.05
CA LEU A 362 3.42 -8.91 -29.26
C LEU A 362 4.14 -8.68 -27.92
N GLN A 363 3.41 -8.26 -26.88
CA GLN A 363 3.98 -8.14 -25.53
C GLN A 363 4.37 -9.51 -24.97
N ASP A 364 3.49 -10.50 -25.12
CA ASP A 364 3.76 -11.88 -24.68
C ASP A 364 4.96 -12.49 -25.43
N GLU A 365 5.13 -12.15 -26.71
CA GLU A 365 6.29 -12.57 -27.52
C GLU A 365 7.61 -12.02 -26.96
N ILE A 366 7.68 -10.71 -26.66
CA ILE A 366 8.93 -10.11 -26.11
C ILE A 366 9.26 -10.66 -24.72
N VAL A 367 8.24 -10.91 -23.88
CA VAL A 367 8.43 -11.55 -22.58
C VAL A 367 8.98 -12.96 -22.75
N ALA A 368 8.40 -13.76 -23.64
CA ALA A 368 8.88 -15.12 -23.92
C ALA A 368 10.32 -15.14 -24.47
N ILE A 369 10.72 -14.14 -25.27
CA ILE A 369 12.10 -13.97 -25.74
C ILE A 369 13.02 -13.62 -24.57
N GLY A 370 12.64 -12.66 -23.72
CA GLY A 370 13.39 -12.27 -22.53
C GLY A 370 13.64 -13.46 -21.61
N GLU A 371 12.59 -14.23 -21.31
CA GLU A 371 12.68 -15.44 -20.49
C GLU A 371 13.59 -16.52 -21.10
N ARG A 372 13.54 -16.73 -22.43
CA ARG A 372 14.34 -17.72 -23.15
C ARG A 372 15.83 -17.42 -23.08
N TYR A 373 16.21 -16.15 -23.21
CA TYR A 373 17.61 -15.74 -23.25
C TYR A 373 18.14 -15.20 -21.91
N GLY A 374 17.28 -15.06 -20.89
CA GLY A 374 17.65 -14.48 -19.60
C GLY A 374 17.86 -12.95 -19.66
N VAL A 375 17.10 -12.26 -20.52
CA VAL A 375 17.12 -10.80 -20.65
C VAL A 375 15.95 -10.24 -19.84
N ARG A 376 16.24 -9.37 -18.85
CA ARG A 376 15.22 -8.65 -18.09
C ARG A 376 14.75 -7.41 -18.84
N LEU A 377 13.45 -7.10 -18.79
CA LEU A 377 12.82 -6.05 -19.59
C LEU A 377 12.26 -4.93 -18.71
N LEU A 378 12.78 -3.71 -18.88
CA LEU A 378 12.19 -2.49 -18.33
C LEU A 378 11.25 -1.87 -19.39
N GLY A 379 9.97 -1.74 -19.06
CA GLY A 379 8.91 -1.30 -19.99
C GLY A 379 8.00 -2.45 -20.44
N PRO A 380 7.46 -2.42 -21.67
CA PRO A 380 7.59 -1.38 -22.70
C PRO A 380 6.83 -0.09 -22.40
N ASN A 381 6.78 0.83 -23.36
CA ASN A 381 6.02 2.09 -23.30
C ASN A 381 6.48 3.00 -22.15
N ILE A 382 7.78 3.31 -22.13
CA ILE A 382 8.39 4.15 -21.09
C ILE A 382 9.00 5.41 -21.70
N TYR A 383 9.16 6.44 -20.88
CA TYR A 383 9.96 7.61 -21.25
C TYR A 383 11.48 7.37 -21.13
N GLY A 384 11.86 6.26 -20.49
CA GLY A 384 13.22 5.83 -20.22
C GLY A 384 13.50 5.75 -18.72
N TYR A 385 14.79 5.77 -18.38
CA TYR A 385 15.26 5.82 -17.01
C TYR A 385 16.59 6.57 -16.93
N TYR A 386 16.95 7.00 -15.73
CA TYR A 386 18.27 7.56 -15.48
C TYR A 386 18.72 7.32 -14.04
N SER A 387 20.05 7.22 -13.87
CA SER A 387 20.76 7.01 -12.60
C SER A 387 21.77 8.15 -12.44
N THR A 388 21.46 9.11 -11.58
CA THR A 388 22.19 10.38 -11.50
C THR A 388 23.62 10.18 -10.98
N TRP A 389 23.83 9.20 -10.11
CA TRP A 389 25.16 8.90 -9.56
C TRP A 389 26.11 8.27 -10.59
N GLN A 390 25.58 7.75 -11.70
CA GLN A 390 26.33 7.20 -12.83
C GLN A 390 26.40 8.17 -14.02
N ASP A 391 25.84 9.37 -13.89
CA ASP A 391 25.67 10.32 -14.99
C ASP A 391 24.99 9.67 -16.23
N LEU A 392 24.13 8.68 -15.95
CA LEU A 392 23.45 7.85 -16.95
C LEU A 392 22.06 8.41 -17.20
N CYS A 393 21.81 8.98 -18.39
CA CYS A 393 20.48 9.40 -18.80
C CYS A 393 20.02 8.71 -20.10
N ALA A 394 19.27 7.62 -19.97
CA ALA A 394 18.71 6.85 -21.09
C ALA A 394 17.22 7.15 -21.29
N THR A 395 16.88 8.44 -21.37
CA THR A 395 15.51 8.93 -21.62
C THR A 395 15.45 9.74 -22.91
N PHE A 396 14.23 10.03 -23.38
CA PHE A 396 14.02 11.09 -24.38
C PHE A 396 13.53 12.41 -23.78
N CYS A 397 13.60 12.55 -22.45
CA CYS A 397 13.24 13.77 -21.72
C CYS A 397 14.47 14.68 -21.56
N THR A 398 14.28 15.92 -21.11
CA THR A 398 15.41 16.79 -20.75
C THR A 398 16.15 16.20 -19.54
N PRO A 399 17.50 16.08 -19.57
CA PRO A 399 18.27 15.45 -18.49
C PRO A 399 18.36 16.35 -17.25
N TYR A 400 18.27 15.76 -16.06
CA TYR A 400 18.36 16.44 -14.77
C TYR A 400 19.48 15.83 -13.94
N ASP A 401 20.39 16.67 -13.46
CA ASP A 401 21.73 16.32 -13.00
C ASP A 401 21.97 16.60 -11.50
N VAL A 402 20.94 17.04 -10.78
CA VAL A 402 21.04 17.28 -9.33
C VAL A 402 21.04 15.93 -8.61
N LYS A 403 22.22 15.52 -8.14
CA LYS A 403 22.43 14.30 -7.35
C LYS A 403 21.78 14.43 -5.97
N GLY A 404 21.13 13.37 -5.51
CA GLY A 404 20.59 13.30 -4.15
C GLY A 404 20.03 11.92 -3.82
N GLY A 405 19.22 11.87 -2.75
CA GLY A 405 18.79 10.64 -2.10
C GLY A 405 17.43 10.09 -2.53
N VAL A 406 16.74 10.70 -3.50
CA VAL A 406 15.36 10.33 -3.82
C VAL A 406 15.28 9.49 -5.09
N ALA A 407 14.76 8.27 -4.98
CA ALA A 407 14.39 7.45 -6.13
C ALA A 407 12.92 7.72 -6.50
N LEU A 408 12.65 8.09 -7.75
CA LEU A 408 11.29 8.39 -8.24
C LEU A 408 10.90 7.43 -9.35
N THR A 409 9.75 6.78 -9.23
CA THR A 409 9.26 5.85 -10.25
C THR A 409 7.87 6.24 -10.71
N SER A 410 7.58 5.99 -11.99
CA SER A 410 6.25 6.24 -12.54
C SER A 410 5.89 5.26 -13.64
N GLN A 411 4.70 4.67 -13.50
CA GLN A 411 4.05 3.92 -14.57
C GLN A 411 3.66 4.82 -15.75
N SER A 412 3.20 6.04 -15.48
CA SER A 412 2.76 6.99 -16.51
C SER A 412 3.89 7.91 -16.95
N GLY A 413 4.11 8.04 -18.27
CA GLY A 413 5.09 8.97 -18.83
C GLY A 413 4.75 10.44 -18.59
N GLY A 414 3.46 10.81 -18.65
CA GLY A 414 3.03 12.18 -18.36
C GLY A 414 3.28 12.58 -16.91
N ILE A 415 3.02 11.67 -15.96
CA ILE A 415 3.37 11.87 -14.55
C ILE A 415 4.88 11.89 -14.36
N GLY A 416 5.64 11.06 -15.09
CA GLY A 416 7.11 11.11 -15.11
C GLY A 416 7.66 12.49 -15.50
N MET A 417 7.06 13.14 -16.49
CA MET A 417 7.42 14.51 -16.88
C MET A 417 7.07 15.54 -15.80
N ALA A 418 5.93 15.38 -15.11
CA ALA A 418 5.56 16.23 -13.98
C ALA A 418 6.54 16.07 -12.80
N ILE A 419 6.95 14.83 -12.50
CA ILE A 419 7.99 14.53 -11.51
C ILE A 419 9.29 15.25 -11.85
N LEU A 420 9.76 15.15 -13.09
CA LEU A 420 10.97 15.82 -13.56
C LEU A 420 10.86 17.35 -13.46
N GLY A 421 9.70 17.91 -13.85
CA GLY A 421 9.42 19.33 -13.74
C GLY A 421 9.46 19.82 -12.28
N PHE A 422 8.82 19.08 -11.37
CA PHE A 422 8.86 19.38 -9.94
C PHE A 422 10.29 19.30 -9.39
N ALA A 423 11.03 18.25 -9.71
CA ALA A 423 12.40 18.07 -9.24
C ALA A 423 13.28 19.27 -9.64
N ARG A 424 13.15 19.75 -10.88
CA ARG A 424 13.84 20.98 -11.35
C ARG A 424 13.42 22.23 -10.59
N SER A 425 12.12 22.47 -10.47
CA SER A 425 11.60 23.68 -9.82
C SER A 425 11.99 23.78 -8.35
N THR A 426 12.12 22.63 -7.68
CA THR A 426 12.45 22.55 -6.25
C THR A 426 13.92 22.22 -5.97
N LYS A 427 14.72 21.99 -7.02
CA LYS A 427 16.10 21.49 -6.95
C LYS A 427 16.22 20.22 -6.10
N THR A 428 15.20 19.36 -6.15
CA THR A 428 15.21 18.09 -5.40
C THR A 428 16.31 17.19 -5.96
N GLY A 429 17.25 16.76 -5.13
CA GLY A 429 18.29 15.83 -5.56
C GLY A 429 17.75 14.40 -5.69
N VAL A 430 18.00 13.75 -6.83
CA VAL A 430 17.46 12.42 -7.14
C VAL A 430 18.58 11.41 -7.32
N SER A 431 18.39 10.19 -6.80
CA SER A 431 19.30 9.06 -7.02
C SER A 431 19.01 8.41 -8.37
N ALA A 432 17.73 8.25 -8.70
CA ALA A 432 17.25 7.70 -9.96
C ALA A 432 15.84 8.18 -10.29
N ILE A 433 15.53 8.23 -11.59
CA ILE A 433 14.13 8.30 -12.07
C ILE A 433 13.89 7.20 -13.07
N VAL A 434 12.83 6.41 -12.86
CA VAL A 434 12.55 5.20 -13.65
C VAL A 434 11.11 5.20 -14.18
N GLY A 435 10.96 5.10 -15.49
CA GLY A 435 9.67 4.81 -16.14
C GLY A 435 9.41 3.31 -16.21
N LEU A 436 8.24 2.87 -15.74
CA LEU A 436 7.83 1.45 -15.74
C LEU A 436 6.93 1.09 -16.93
N GLY A 437 6.07 2.01 -17.36
CA GLY A 437 5.18 1.78 -18.51
C GLY A 437 4.28 0.56 -18.29
N ASN A 438 4.27 -0.36 -19.25
CA ASN A 438 3.44 -1.56 -19.15
C ASN A 438 3.97 -2.61 -18.16
N LYS A 439 5.22 -2.48 -17.70
CA LYS A 439 5.88 -3.38 -16.74
C LYS A 439 5.69 -4.87 -17.05
N SER A 440 6.14 -5.27 -18.24
CA SER A 440 5.96 -6.63 -18.73
C SER A 440 6.88 -7.66 -18.05
N ASP A 441 7.96 -7.21 -17.40
CA ASP A 441 8.88 -8.08 -16.64
C ASP A 441 9.40 -7.39 -15.36
N ILE A 442 10.24 -6.35 -15.48
CA ILE A 442 10.66 -5.54 -14.33
C ILE A 442 9.50 -4.66 -13.88
N ASP A 443 9.16 -4.72 -12.60
CA ASP A 443 8.11 -3.93 -11.98
C ASP A 443 8.50 -3.36 -10.60
N GLU A 444 7.52 -2.99 -9.79
CA GLU A 444 7.73 -2.26 -8.55
C GLU A 444 8.56 -3.01 -7.51
N ASP A 445 8.40 -4.32 -7.37
CA ASP A 445 9.14 -5.10 -6.37
C ASP A 445 10.62 -5.29 -6.73
N ASP A 446 10.96 -5.42 -8.01
CA ASP A 446 12.36 -5.39 -8.48
C ASP A 446 13.03 -4.05 -8.11
N LEU A 447 12.32 -2.93 -8.37
CA LEU A 447 12.81 -1.59 -8.07
C LEU A 447 12.96 -1.35 -6.56
N LEU A 448 11.98 -1.75 -5.75
CA LEU A 448 12.08 -1.68 -4.29
C LEU A 448 13.26 -2.50 -3.77
N THR A 449 13.43 -3.71 -4.29
CA THR A 449 14.54 -4.59 -3.93
C THR A 449 15.90 -3.93 -4.20
N TRP A 450 16.06 -3.27 -5.36
CA TRP A 450 17.27 -2.52 -5.68
C TRP A 450 17.45 -1.29 -4.78
N PHE A 451 16.46 -0.40 -4.73
CA PHE A 451 16.57 0.86 -4.00
C PHE A 451 16.67 0.66 -2.48
N GLY A 452 16.16 -0.45 -1.95
CA GLY A 452 16.37 -0.85 -0.56
C GLY A 452 17.84 -1.08 -0.21
N GLU A 453 18.66 -1.51 -1.17
CA GLU A 453 20.09 -1.78 -0.99
C GLU A 453 21.01 -0.67 -1.52
N ASP A 454 20.55 0.16 -2.44
CA ASP A 454 21.36 1.24 -3.03
C ASP A 454 21.78 2.28 -1.97
N PRO A 455 23.08 2.45 -1.66
CA PRO A 455 23.54 3.39 -0.64
C PRO A 455 23.24 4.86 -0.98
N ASN A 456 23.00 5.16 -2.26
CA ASN A 456 22.69 6.51 -2.72
C ASN A 456 21.21 6.88 -2.59
N THR A 457 20.34 5.91 -2.30
CA THR A 457 18.90 6.14 -2.12
C THR A 457 18.56 6.16 -0.63
N GLN A 458 17.86 7.21 -0.21
CA GLN A 458 17.37 7.45 1.15
C GLN A 458 15.85 7.45 1.24
N CYS A 459 15.13 7.76 0.16
CA CYS A 459 13.67 7.69 0.06
C CYS A 459 13.25 7.20 -1.32
N ILE A 460 12.19 6.39 -1.37
CA ILE A 460 11.65 5.82 -2.61
C ILE A 460 10.22 6.32 -2.77
N ALA A 461 9.90 6.92 -3.91
CA ALA A 461 8.57 7.43 -4.20
C ALA A 461 8.05 6.89 -5.55
N MET A 462 6.85 6.31 -5.54
CA MET A 462 6.33 5.52 -6.66
C MET A 462 4.91 5.95 -7.01
N HIS A 463 4.67 6.29 -8.28
CA HIS A 463 3.32 6.41 -8.82
C HIS A 463 2.86 5.07 -9.40
N LEU A 464 1.79 4.51 -8.82
CA LEU A 464 1.27 3.18 -9.11
C LEU A 464 -0.17 3.24 -9.64
N GLU A 465 -0.46 2.58 -10.76
CA GLU A 465 -1.83 2.42 -11.25
C GLU A 465 -2.41 1.05 -10.89
N ASP A 466 -1.60 0.01 -11.04
CA ASP A 466 -1.84 -1.37 -10.63
C ASP A 466 -0.57 -1.96 -10.01
N LEU A 467 -0.63 -3.18 -9.49
CA LEU A 467 0.54 -4.02 -9.18
C LEU A 467 0.35 -5.34 -9.91
N LYS A 468 1.40 -5.88 -10.53
CA LYS A 468 1.30 -7.18 -11.20
C LYS A 468 1.45 -8.35 -10.24
N ASP A 469 2.27 -8.18 -9.21
CA ASP A 469 2.37 -9.09 -8.07
C ASP A 469 2.38 -8.27 -6.77
N GLY A 470 1.19 -8.09 -6.19
CA GLY A 470 1.04 -7.33 -4.95
C GLY A 470 1.71 -8.00 -3.75
N ARG A 471 1.90 -9.32 -3.78
CA ARG A 471 2.55 -10.06 -2.70
C ARG A 471 4.06 -9.84 -2.73
N ALA A 472 4.69 -9.96 -3.90
CA ALA A 472 6.10 -9.64 -4.09
C ALA A 472 6.40 -8.18 -3.69
N PHE A 473 5.52 -7.24 -4.07
CA PHE A 473 5.61 -5.85 -3.63
C PHE A 473 5.65 -5.71 -2.11
N VAL A 474 4.72 -6.37 -1.40
CA VAL A 474 4.67 -6.28 0.07
C VAL A 474 5.89 -6.91 0.73
N GLU A 475 6.40 -8.01 0.18
CA GLU A 475 7.63 -8.64 0.67
C GLU A 475 8.85 -7.72 0.49
N ALA A 476 9.02 -7.12 -0.70
CA ALA A 476 10.07 -6.14 -0.97
C ALA A 476 9.93 -4.87 -0.09
N ALA A 477 8.70 -4.40 0.11
CA ALA A 477 8.41 -3.26 0.97
C ALA A 477 8.78 -3.53 2.43
N ARG A 478 8.37 -4.68 2.99
CA ARG A 478 8.69 -5.09 4.37
C ARG A 478 10.19 -5.22 4.62
N ALA A 479 10.96 -5.64 3.60
CA ALA A 479 12.42 -5.70 3.69
C ALA A 479 13.08 -4.29 3.64
N THR A 480 12.41 -3.32 3.05
CA THR A 480 12.93 -1.97 2.77
C THR A 480 12.55 -0.94 3.83
N VAL A 481 11.30 -0.97 4.32
CA VAL A 481 10.77 -0.01 5.30
C VAL A 481 11.64 0.17 6.55
N PRO A 482 12.21 -0.87 7.17
CA PRO A 482 13.11 -0.71 8.32
C PRO A 482 14.36 0.13 8.03
N LYS A 483 14.73 0.29 6.75
CA LYS A 483 15.91 1.02 6.30
C LYS A 483 15.54 2.41 5.76
N LYS A 484 14.47 2.49 4.96
CA LYS A 484 14.17 3.66 4.13
C LYS A 484 12.65 3.84 3.96
N PRO A 485 12.13 5.08 3.97
CA PRO A 485 10.73 5.34 3.65
C PRO A 485 10.39 4.99 2.21
N ILE A 486 9.21 4.42 2.04
CA ILE A 486 8.55 4.19 0.75
C ILE A 486 7.29 5.05 0.73
N VAL A 487 7.17 5.90 -0.28
CA VAL A 487 6.00 6.74 -0.55
C VAL A 487 5.30 6.24 -1.81
N VAL A 488 4.00 6.02 -1.76
CA VAL A 488 3.21 5.56 -2.90
C VAL A 488 2.06 6.52 -3.18
N LEU A 489 1.96 6.96 -4.43
CA LEU A 489 0.73 7.51 -4.97
C LEU A 489 0.00 6.42 -5.75
N LYS A 490 -1.10 5.91 -5.18
CA LYS A 490 -2.00 4.98 -5.87
C LYS A 490 -3.03 5.75 -6.68
N ALA A 491 -2.94 5.68 -8.01
CA ALA A 491 -3.95 6.17 -8.93
C ALA A 491 -5.16 5.23 -8.98
N GLY A 492 -6.27 5.67 -9.58
CA GLY A 492 -7.45 4.82 -9.78
C GLY A 492 -8.27 4.51 -8.51
N ARG A 493 -8.23 5.39 -7.51
CA ARG A 493 -8.87 5.19 -6.18
C ARG A 493 -10.40 5.12 -6.19
N THR A 494 -11.02 5.61 -7.26
CA THR A 494 -12.48 5.61 -7.44
C THR A 494 -12.83 4.74 -8.64
N SER A 495 -14.06 4.25 -8.72
CA SER A 495 -14.51 3.48 -9.90
C SER A 495 -14.30 4.23 -11.22
N ALA A 496 -14.50 5.56 -11.23
CA ALA A 496 -14.23 6.41 -12.38
C ALA A 496 -12.73 6.50 -12.70
N GLY A 497 -11.88 6.68 -11.69
CA GLY A 497 -10.42 6.72 -11.86
C GLY A 497 -9.85 5.36 -12.30
N ALA A 498 -10.32 4.27 -11.71
CA ALA A 498 -9.97 2.90 -12.05
C ALA A 498 -10.23 2.59 -13.52
N LYS A 499 -11.42 2.99 -14.01
CA LYS A 499 -11.77 2.84 -15.43
C LYS A 499 -10.87 3.67 -16.34
N ALA A 500 -10.49 4.89 -15.93
CA ALA A 500 -9.59 5.75 -16.69
C ALA A 500 -8.17 5.14 -16.78
N ALA A 501 -7.62 4.67 -15.65
CA ALA A 501 -6.32 4.01 -15.61
C ALA A 501 -6.30 2.76 -16.50
N GLY A 502 -7.30 1.88 -16.38
CA GLY A 502 -7.35 0.65 -17.16
C GLY A 502 -7.49 0.85 -18.66
N SER A 503 -8.13 1.94 -19.10
CA SER A 503 -8.18 2.29 -20.53
C SER A 503 -6.83 2.78 -21.09
N HIS A 504 -5.89 3.15 -20.23
CA HIS A 504 -4.61 3.73 -20.60
C HIS A 504 -3.44 2.72 -20.50
N THR A 505 -3.50 1.76 -19.57
CA THR A 505 -2.45 0.74 -19.37
C THR A 505 -2.90 -0.69 -19.66
N GLY A 506 -4.18 -0.89 -19.95
CA GLY A 506 -4.77 -2.23 -20.17
C GLY A 506 -4.96 -3.06 -18.90
N ALA A 507 -4.61 -2.53 -17.73
CA ALA A 507 -4.72 -3.23 -16.45
C ALA A 507 -6.02 -2.93 -15.70
N LEU A 508 -6.58 -3.92 -14.99
CA LEU A 508 -7.68 -3.70 -14.06
C LEU A 508 -7.14 -3.11 -12.74
N ALA A 509 -7.66 -1.96 -12.31
CA ALA A 509 -7.36 -1.44 -10.98
C ALA A 509 -8.10 -2.26 -9.91
N GLY A 510 -7.39 -2.67 -8.86
CA GLY A 510 -7.97 -3.41 -7.73
C GLY A 510 -8.72 -2.51 -6.74
N ASP A 511 -9.31 -3.13 -5.71
CA ASP A 511 -10.11 -2.44 -4.69
C ASP A 511 -9.24 -1.50 -3.83
N ASP A 512 -9.62 -0.23 -3.77
CA ASP A 512 -8.82 0.79 -3.09
C ASP A 512 -8.71 0.56 -1.58
N ALA A 513 -9.72 -0.02 -0.94
CA ALA A 513 -9.70 -0.31 0.49
C ALA A 513 -8.71 -1.45 0.80
N VAL A 514 -8.64 -2.45 -0.08
CA VAL A 514 -7.66 -3.54 0.02
C VAL A 514 -6.24 -3.00 -0.16
N TYR A 515 -6.01 -2.14 -1.15
CA TYR A 515 -4.72 -1.46 -1.34
C TYR A 515 -4.34 -0.63 -0.11
N ASP A 516 -5.25 0.19 0.41
CA ASP A 516 -4.95 1.07 1.55
C ASP A 516 -4.47 0.29 2.77
N ASP A 517 -5.22 -0.75 3.11
CA ASP A 517 -4.93 -1.59 4.27
C ASP A 517 -3.64 -2.40 4.11
N ILE A 518 -3.39 -2.95 2.93
CA ILE A 518 -2.20 -3.76 2.68
C ILE A 518 -0.94 -2.89 2.59
N LEU A 519 -1.01 -1.71 1.97
CA LEU A 519 0.11 -0.76 1.96
C LEU A 519 0.45 -0.30 3.38
N ARG A 520 -0.57 -0.01 4.19
CA ARG A 520 -0.39 0.34 5.61
C ARG A 520 0.21 -0.82 6.40
N GLN A 521 -0.28 -2.04 6.19
CA GLN A 521 0.27 -3.27 6.78
C GLN A 521 1.75 -3.49 6.40
N ALA A 522 2.17 -3.06 5.21
CA ALA A 522 3.55 -3.14 4.73
C ALA A 522 4.44 -1.99 5.24
N GLY A 523 3.88 -0.98 5.93
CA GLY A 523 4.61 0.20 6.38
C GLY A 523 4.87 1.24 5.28
N VAL A 524 4.17 1.14 4.15
CA VAL A 524 4.28 2.08 3.03
C VAL A 524 3.47 3.33 3.32
N ILE A 525 4.05 4.50 3.06
CA ILE A 525 3.37 5.78 3.21
C ILE A 525 2.56 6.08 1.96
N ARG A 526 1.23 6.07 2.09
CA ARG A 526 0.36 6.47 0.99
C ARG A 526 0.25 8.00 0.91
N ALA A 527 0.53 8.55 -0.27
CA ALA A 527 0.32 9.95 -0.59
C ALA A 527 -1.11 10.15 -1.17
N PRO A 528 -1.87 11.16 -0.71
CA PRO A 528 -3.24 11.40 -1.19
C PRO A 528 -3.29 11.99 -2.61
N GLY A 529 -2.22 12.68 -3.03
CA GLY A 529 -2.09 13.29 -4.35
C GLY A 529 -0.66 13.36 -4.86
N LEU A 530 -0.50 13.86 -6.10
CA LEU A 530 0.80 14.00 -6.76
C LEU A 530 1.71 14.98 -6.04
N ASN A 531 1.20 16.13 -5.62
CA ASN A 531 2.00 17.10 -4.89
C ASN A 531 2.47 16.53 -3.55
N ASP A 532 1.60 15.83 -2.82
CA ASP A 532 1.96 15.19 -1.55
C ASP A 532 3.06 14.15 -1.74
N MET A 533 2.96 13.30 -2.76
CA MET A 533 3.99 12.29 -3.05
C MET A 533 5.35 12.96 -3.26
N LEU A 534 5.37 14.02 -4.07
CA LEU A 534 6.58 14.76 -4.42
C LEU A 534 7.18 15.49 -3.22
N GLU A 535 6.34 16.14 -2.41
CA GLU A 535 6.78 16.84 -1.20
C GLU A 535 7.25 15.87 -0.11
N TYR A 536 6.56 14.74 0.08
CA TYR A 536 7.02 13.70 1.00
C TYR A 536 8.37 13.16 0.55
N ALA A 537 8.53 12.85 -0.74
CA ALA A 537 9.78 12.33 -1.30
C ALA A 537 10.95 13.31 -1.09
N ARG A 538 10.71 14.61 -1.29
CA ARG A 538 11.70 15.67 -1.10
C ARG A 538 12.09 15.88 0.36
N ALA A 539 11.12 15.81 1.27
CA ALA A 539 11.29 16.25 2.64
C ALA A 539 11.66 15.14 3.64
N LEU A 540 11.24 13.89 3.42
CA LEU A 540 11.54 12.77 4.32
C LEU A 540 13.05 12.48 4.51
N PRO A 541 13.92 12.60 3.49
CA PRO A 541 15.37 12.50 3.66
C PRO A 541 15.99 13.62 4.52
N VAL A 542 15.36 14.80 4.51
CA VAL A 542 15.84 15.99 5.21
C VAL A 542 15.43 15.98 6.69
N LEU A 543 14.27 15.39 7.00
CA LEU A 543 13.75 15.34 8.37
C LEU A 543 14.44 14.28 9.22
N PRO A 544 14.93 14.65 10.41
CA PRO A 544 15.26 13.69 11.46
C PRO A 544 14.06 12.82 11.84
N THR A 545 14.34 11.64 12.38
CA THR A 545 13.31 10.73 12.89
C THR A 545 12.77 11.25 14.24
N PRO A 546 11.45 11.46 14.40
CA PRO A 546 10.89 11.82 15.70
C PRO A 546 11.07 10.68 16.71
N LYS A 547 11.13 10.99 18.00
CA LYS A 547 11.21 9.98 19.08
C LYS A 547 9.85 9.48 19.59
N GLY A 548 8.77 10.03 19.05
CA GLY A 548 7.39 9.69 19.37
C GLY A 548 6.45 10.76 18.80
N ASP A 549 5.27 10.90 19.37
CA ASP A 549 4.18 11.72 18.82
C ASP A 549 3.92 13.04 19.56
N ASN A 550 4.58 13.31 20.69
CA ASN A 550 4.51 14.61 21.39
C ASN A 550 5.05 15.78 20.56
N VAL A 551 4.16 16.54 19.95
CA VAL A 551 4.48 17.75 19.18
C VAL A 551 4.19 19.00 20.00
N VAL A 552 5.06 20.00 19.90
CA VAL A 552 4.80 21.37 20.40
C VAL A 552 4.73 22.34 19.23
N ILE A 553 3.66 23.13 19.18
CA ILE A 553 3.54 24.25 18.25
C ILE A 553 4.12 25.51 18.90
N ILE A 554 4.96 26.24 18.16
CA ILE A 554 5.39 27.61 18.51
C ILE A 554 4.91 28.53 17.39
N THR A 555 4.10 29.54 17.72
CA THR A 555 3.49 30.42 16.74
C THR A 555 3.41 31.86 17.21
N GLY A 556 3.53 32.81 16.27
CA GLY A 556 3.27 34.24 16.52
C GLY A 556 1.81 34.64 16.28
N ALA A 557 0.94 33.72 15.87
CA ALA A 557 -0.46 34.01 15.59
C ALA A 557 -1.37 32.85 15.99
N GLY A 558 -2.27 33.10 16.95
CA GLY A 558 -3.24 32.09 17.42
C GLY A 558 -4.07 31.43 16.32
N GLY A 559 -4.44 32.14 15.25
CA GLY A 559 -5.15 31.55 14.11
C GLY A 559 -4.35 30.46 13.38
N SER A 560 -3.03 30.64 13.23
CA SER A 560 -2.14 29.61 12.71
C SER A 560 -2.02 28.44 13.70
N GLY A 561 -1.98 28.73 15.00
CA GLY A 561 -1.98 27.70 16.04
C GLY A 561 -3.18 26.75 15.98
N VAL A 562 -4.38 27.25 15.70
CA VAL A 562 -5.59 26.43 15.53
C VAL A 562 -5.46 25.49 14.32
N LEU A 563 -5.12 26.02 13.14
CA LEU A 563 -5.01 25.21 11.93
C LEU A 563 -3.89 24.16 12.02
N LEU A 564 -2.77 24.50 12.65
CA LEU A 564 -1.68 23.56 12.91
C LEU A 564 -2.10 22.47 13.91
N SER A 565 -2.95 22.80 14.88
CA SER A 565 -3.48 21.83 15.84
C SER A 565 -4.36 20.78 15.14
N ASP A 566 -5.26 21.23 14.26
CA ASP A 566 -6.10 20.34 13.45
C ASP A 566 -5.22 19.43 12.56
N ALA A 567 -4.24 20.02 11.87
CA ALA A 567 -3.33 19.28 10.99
C ALA A 567 -2.49 18.22 11.72
N ILE A 568 -2.12 18.46 12.99
CA ILE A 568 -1.38 17.49 13.83
C ILE A 568 -2.24 16.25 14.09
N VAL A 569 -3.49 16.47 14.52
CA VAL A 569 -4.42 15.39 14.83
C VAL A 569 -4.77 14.59 13.57
N ASP A 570 -5.06 15.26 12.46
CA ASP A 570 -5.36 14.64 11.17
C ASP A 570 -4.22 13.74 10.64
N ASN A 571 -3.00 13.97 11.12
CA ASN A 571 -1.81 13.20 10.72
C ASN A 571 -1.37 12.13 11.73
N GLY A 572 -2.16 11.90 12.79
CA GLY A 572 -1.92 10.87 13.80
C GLY A 572 -0.81 11.23 14.79
N LEU A 573 -0.54 12.52 14.96
CA LEU A 573 0.37 13.07 15.97
C LEU A 573 -0.44 13.65 17.13
N SER A 574 0.23 13.89 18.27
CA SER A 574 -0.41 14.39 19.48
C SER A 574 0.15 15.76 19.87
N LEU A 575 -0.73 16.70 20.22
CA LEU A 575 -0.31 17.91 20.91
C LEU A 575 0.11 17.52 22.33
N MET A 576 1.38 17.75 22.65
CA MET A 576 1.90 17.51 23.99
C MET A 576 1.12 18.35 25.01
N GLU A 577 0.61 17.71 26.07
CA GLU A 577 0.15 18.42 27.25
C GLU A 577 1.36 19.04 27.96
N ILE A 578 1.40 20.37 28.06
CA ILE A 578 2.55 21.10 28.61
C ILE A 578 2.52 20.99 30.14
N PRO A 579 3.51 20.34 30.78
CA PRO A 579 3.55 20.22 32.22
C PRO A 579 3.90 21.57 32.88
N PRO A 580 3.56 21.76 34.17
CA PRO A 580 3.70 23.05 34.85
C PRO A 580 5.11 23.65 34.84
N ASP A 581 6.16 22.83 34.86
CA ASP A 581 7.55 23.28 34.79
C ASP A 581 7.91 23.85 33.42
N LEU A 582 7.43 23.21 32.34
CA LEU A 582 7.67 23.64 30.98
C LEU A 582 6.81 24.87 30.62
N ASP A 583 5.55 24.90 31.08
CA ASP A 583 4.67 26.07 30.96
C ASP A 583 5.32 27.30 31.64
N ALA A 584 5.87 27.14 32.84
CA ALA A 584 6.59 28.20 33.53
C ALA A 584 7.84 28.66 32.76
N ALA A 585 8.59 27.73 32.15
CA ALA A 585 9.76 28.05 31.34
C ALA A 585 9.40 28.83 30.07
N PHE A 586 8.33 28.44 29.37
CA PHE A 586 7.84 29.19 28.20
C PHE A 586 7.30 30.57 28.58
N LYS A 587 6.53 30.69 29.68
CA LYS A 587 6.00 31.98 30.18
C LYS A 587 7.08 33.01 30.49
N ALA A 588 8.32 32.59 30.75
CA ALA A 588 9.42 33.53 30.96
C ALA A 588 9.74 34.37 29.70
N PHE A 589 9.34 33.91 28.51
CA PHE A 589 9.57 34.58 27.23
C PHE A 589 8.28 35.13 26.59
N ILE A 590 7.10 34.77 27.11
CA ILE A 590 5.81 35.09 26.49
C ILE A 590 5.16 36.27 27.22
N PRO A 591 4.61 37.26 26.51
CA PRO A 591 3.91 38.36 27.15
C PRO A 591 2.66 37.88 27.92
N PRO A 592 2.15 38.64 28.91
CA PRO A 592 1.03 38.21 29.76
C PRO A 592 -0.29 37.87 29.03
N PHE A 593 -0.43 38.33 27.78
CA PHE A 593 -1.59 38.11 26.92
C PHE A 593 -1.36 37.01 25.86
N GLY A 594 -0.15 36.43 25.79
CA GLY A 594 0.12 35.22 25.03
C GLY A 594 -0.29 33.95 25.78
N ALA A 595 -0.19 32.80 25.12
CA ALA A 595 -0.57 31.50 25.68
C ALA A 595 0.62 30.55 25.70
N ALA A 596 0.97 30.00 26.87
CA ALA A 596 2.06 29.03 27.04
C ALA A 596 1.57 27.57 27.09
N GLY A 597 0.33 27.32 26.63
CA GLY A 597 -0.21 25.97 26.44
C GLY A 597 0.37 25.32 25.18
N ASN A 598 -0.39 24.45 24.53
CA ASN A 598 -0.04 23.96 23.21
C ASN A 598 -1.24 24.20 22.29
N PRO A 599 -1.19 25.20 21.41
CA PRO A 599 -0.01 25.96 20.94
C PRO A 599 0.64 26.94 21.95
N ILE A 600 1.95 27.12 21.80
CA ILE A 600 2.71 28.24 22.40
C ILE A 600 2.54 29.46 21.50
N ASP A 601 1.66 30.39 21.87
CA ASP A 601 1.41 31.65 21.14
C ASP A 601 2.25 32.78 21.76
N ILE A 602 3.34 33.13 21.07
CA ILE A 602 4.23 34.22 21.46
C ILE A 602 3.69 35.59 21.05
N THR A 603 2.66 35.64 20.21
CA THR A 603 2.04 36.86 19.64
C THR A 603 2.91 37.61 18.63
N GLY A 604 2.27 38.23 17.63
CA GLY A 604 2.95 38.84 16.48
C GLY A 604 3.69 40.15 16.78
N GLY A 605 3.55 40.68 18.00
CA GLY A 605 4.26 41.90 18.42
C GLY A 605 5.65 41.64 18.98
N GLU A 606 6.02 40.38 19.20
CA GLU A 606 7.29 40.01 19.83
C GLU A 606 8.48 40.11 18.86
N PRO A 607 9.67 40.48 19.38
CA PRO A 607 10.89 40.54 18.58
C PRO A 607 11.38 39.14 18.18
N PRO A 608 12.25 39.04 17.15
CA PRO A 608 12.82 37.76 16.71
C PRO A 608 13.49 36.94 17.83
N SER A 609 14.03 37.60 18.87
CA SER A 609 14.64 36.94 20.03
C SER A 609 13.66 36.05 20.80
N THR A 610 12.36 36.33 20.75
CA THR A 610 11.34 35.53 21.42
C THR A 610 11.12 34.19 20.69
N TYR A 611 11.13 34.19 19.35
CA TYR A 611 11.19 32.95 18.56
C TYR A 611 12.46 32.15 18.89
N GLU A 612 13.64 32.80 18.94
CA GLU A 612 14.88 32.10 19.25
C GLU A 612 14.84 31.42 20.62
N ALA A 613 14.42 32.15 21.65
CA ALA A 613 14.36 31.61 23.01
C ALA A 613 13.40 30.42 23.13
N THR A 614 12.21 30.52 22.52
CA THR A 614 11.20 29.46 22.57
C THR A 614 11.58 28.25 21.70
N ILE A 615 12.15 28.45 20.51
CA ILE A 615 12.67 27.35 19.68
C ILE A 615 13.81 26.63 20.41
N ARG A 616 14.74 27.36 21.03
CA ARG A 616 15.83 26.76 21.83
C ARG A 616 15.28 25.89 22.97
N LEU A 617 14.35 26.43 23.76
CA LEU A 617 13.70 25.67 24.82
C LEU A 617 12.99 24.42 24.28
N GLY A 618 12.28 24.57 23.17
CA GLY A 618 11.61 23.47 22.46
C GLY A 618 12.57 22.39 21.96
N MET A 619 13.79 22.77 21.53
CA MET A 619 14.83 21.84 21.11
C MET A 619 15.49 21.12 22.30
N GLU A 620 15.73 21.82 23.41
CA GLU A 620 16.38 21.28 24.62
C GLU A 620 15.57 20.22 25.34
N ASP A 621 14.24 20.38 25.42
CA ASP A 621 13.41 19.49 26.23
C ASP A 621 13.24 18.10 25.57
N PRO A 622 13.72 17.01 26.19
CA PRO A 622 13.66 15.67 25.59
C PRO A 622 12.23 15.10 25.53
N ARG A 623 11.26 15.67 26.26
CA ARG A 623 9.84 15.25 26.24
C ARG A 623 9.14 15.67 24.95
N ILE A 624 9.67 16.69 24.26
CA ILE A 624 9.18 17.17 22.98
C ILE A 624 9.83 16.35 21.87
N HIS A 625 9.04 15.67 21.05
CA HIS A 625 9.51 14.79 19.99
C HIS A 625 9.62 15.49 18.63
N ALA A 626 8.86 16.58 18.41
CA ALA A 626 8.93 17.40 17.21
C ALA A 626 8.47 18.83 17.49
N LEU A 627 8.96 19.79 16.69
CA LEU A 627 8.47 21.17 16.69
C LEU A 627 7.75 21.50 15.38
N VAL A 628 6.63 22.18 15.52
CA VAL A 628 5.89 22.78 14.40
C VAL A 628 5.88 24.29 14.60
N LEU A 629 6.49 25.03 13.67
CA LEU A 629 6.61 26.48 13.75
C LEU A 629 5.54 27.13 12.88
N GLY A 630 4.68 27.96 13.49
CA GLY A 630 3.70 28.80 12.80
C GLY A 630 4.20 30.23 12.69
N TYR A 631 4.71 30.61 11.53
CA TYR A 631 5.20 31.96 11.29
C TYR A 631 4.18 32.79 10.52
N TRP A 632 3.98 34.03 10.98
CA TRP A 632 3.16 35.02 10.29
C TRP A 632 4.01 36.27 10.00
N HIS A 633 4.00 36.73 8.75
CA HIS A 633 4.75 37.93 8.36
C HIS A 633 4.19 39.16 9.11
N THR A 634 5.03 39.74 9.96
CA THR A 634 4.79 41.00 10.63
C THR A 634 5.95 41.96 10.37
N ILE A 635 5.71 43.26 10.57
CA ILE A 635 6.79 44.25 10.44
C ILE A 635 7.89 44.11 11.50
N VAL A 636 7.59 43.44 12.62
CA VAL A 636 8.50 43.29 13.77
C VAL A 636 9.53 42.19 13.51
N THR A 637 9.09 41.09 12.93
CA THR A 637 9.94 39.96 12.55
C THR A 637 9.81 39.74 11.06
N PRO A 638 10.78 40.19 10.23
CA PRO A 638 10.78 39.91 8.80
C PRO A 638 10.99 38.41 8.47
N PRO A 639 10.47 37.89 7.34
CA PRO A 639 10.53 36.46 7.02
C PRO A 639 11.94 35.87 6.99
N MET A 640 12.90 36.56 6.35
CA MET A 640 14.29 36.09 6.29
C MET A 640 14.98 36.12 7.65
N VAL A 641 14.65 37.07 8.52
CA VAL A 641 15.20 37.12 9.88
C VAL A 641 14.72 35.90 10.68
N PHE A 642 13.44 35.53 10.56
CA PHE A 642 12.92 34.29 11.15
C PHE A 642 13.62 33.04 10.59
N ALA A 643 13.79 32.98 9.27
CA ALA A 643 14.41 31.85 8.59
C ALA A 643 15.87 31.62 9.00
N GLU A 644 16.70 32.67 8.96
CA GLU A 644 18.11 32.61 9.34
C GLU A 644 18.30 32.23 10.81
N LEU A 645 17.48 32.82 11.70
CA LEU A 645 17.50 32.53 13.12
C LEU A 645 17.09 31.08 13.40
N THR A 646 16.02 30.60 12.80
CA THR A 646 15.53 29.22 12.97
C THR A 646 16.57 28.22 12.47
N ALA A 647 17.11 28.43 11.26
CA ALA A 647 18.14 27.57 10.69
C ALA A 647 19.40 27.53 11.58
N ARG A 648 19.85 28.68 12.09
CA ARG A 648 21.00 28.77 13.00
C ARG A 648 20.77 27.98 14.28
N VAL A 649 19.62 28.16 14.93
CA VAL A 649 19.29 27.45 16.18
C VAL A 649 19.23 25.95 15.92
N VAL A 650 18.51 25.50 14.89
CA VAL A 650 18.41 24.06 14.58
C VAL A 650 19.78 23.45 14.27
N ALA A 651 20.64 24.15 13.52
CA ALA A 651 21.99 23.70 13.21
C ALA A 651 22.85 23.54 14.47
N GLU A 652 22.84 24.53 15.38
CA GLU A 652 23.58 24.47 16.65
C GLU A 652 23.18 23.23 17.49
N PHE A 653 21.88 22.91 17.53
CA PHE A 653 21.39 21.74 18.27
C PHE A 653 21.78 20.43 17.61
N ARG A 654 21.76 20.36 16.28
CA ARG A 654 22.25 19.19 15.53
C ARG A 654 23.75 18.95 15.77
N GLU A 655 24.56 20.00 15.79
CA GLU A 655 26.00 19.90 16.13
C GLU A 655 26.23 19.35 17.55
N ARG A 656 25.29 19.60 18.47
CA ARG A 656 25.28 19.04 19.84
C ARG A 656 24.73 17.61 19.92
N GLY A 657 24.33 17.00 18.79
CA GLY A 657 23.73 15.66 18.71
C GLY A 657 22.24 15.61 19.07
N ILE A 658 21.55 16.76 19.11
CA ILE A 658 20.11 16.84 19.35
C ILE A 658 19.39 16.93 18.00
N GLU A 659 18.98 15.77 17.49
CA GLU A 659 18.27 15.64 16.23
C GLU A 659 16.75 15.53 16.46
N LYS A 660 16.08 16.68 16.50
CA LYS A 660 14.63 16.78 16.60
C LYS A 660 14.06 17.31 15.28
N PRO A 661 13.02 16.70 14.70
CA PRO A 661 12.38 17.24 13.51
C PRO A 661 11.72 18.58 13.82
N VAL A 662 11.98 19.54 12.94
CA VAL A 662 11.38 20.88 12.96
C VAL A 662 10.79 21.14 11.58
N VAL A 663 9.50 21.44 11.55
CA VAL A 663 8.78 21.84 10.33
C VAL A 663 8.18 23.23 10.52
N ALA A 664 8.05 24.01 9.45
CA ALA A 664 7.55 25.38 9.52
C ALA A 664 6.46 25.65 8.47
N SER A 665 5.39 26.30 8.92
CA SER A 665 4.37 26.94 8.10
C SER A 665 4.63 28.44 8.11
N LEU A 666 4.87 29.05 6.95
CA LEU A 666 5.07 30.48 6.84
C LEU A 666 3.90 31.10 6.06
N ALA A 667 3.21 32.06 6.65
CA ALA A 667 2.13 32.80 6.01
C ALA A 667 2.45 34.29 5.97
N GLY A 668 2.10 34.99 4.89
CA GLY A 668 2.45 36.39 4.70
C GLY A 668 2.35 36.87 3.26
N ASP A 669 3.17 37.86 2.92
CA ASP A 669 3.44 38.30 1.54
C ASP A 669 4.58 37.46 0.91
N THR A 670 4.85 37.66 -0.38
CA THR A 670 5.80 36.94 -1.26
C THR A 670 7.18 36.62 -0.67
N GLU A 671 7.69 37.42 0.27
CA GLU A 671 8.96 37.17 0.98
C GLU A 671 8.98 35.83 1.77
N VAL A 672 7.82 35.27 2.12
CA VAL A 672 7.77 33.96 2.81
C VAL A 672 8.20 32.80 1.92
N GLU A 673 8.15 32.95 0.59
CA GLU A 673 8.60 31.93 -0.36
C GLU A 673 10.13 31.78 -0.30
N GLU A 674 10.85 32.91 -0.32
CA GLU A 674 12.31 32.94 -0.17
C GLU A 674 12.73 32.39 1.20
N ALA A 675 12.06 32.83 2.27
CA ALA A 675 12.32 32.34 3.63
C ALA A 675 12.10 30.83 3.77
N SER A 676 11.02 30.29 3.16
CA SER A 676 10.74 28.85 3.18
C SER A 676 11.80 28.07 2.40
N GLN A 677 12.22 28.57 1.24
CA GLN A 677 13.29 27.95 0.47
C GLN A 677 14.61 27.96 1.24
N TYR A 678 14.98 29.08 1.87
CA TYR A 678 16.17 29.20 2.70
C TYR A 678 16.17 28.17 3.83
N LEU A 679 15.06 28.04 4.56
CA LEU A 679 14.90 27.04 5.61
C LEU A 679 15.13 25.61 5.07
N PHE A 680 14.53 25.29 3.93
CA PHE A 680 14.65 23.96 3.30
C PHE A 680 16.10 23.64 2.94
N GLU A 681 16.82 24.60 2.34
CA GLU A 681 18.23 24.47 1.98
C GLU A 681 19.14 24.30 3.23
N HIS A 682 18.70 24.76 4.40
CA HIS A 682 19.38 24.60 5.69
C HIS A 682 18.80 23.47 6.55
N GLY A 683 18.03 22.57 5.95
CA GLY A 683 17.56 21.34 6.57
C GLY A 683 16.39 21.51 7.54
N VAL A 684 15.62 22.60 7.44
CA VAL A 684 14.33 22.80 8.13
C VAL A 684 13.23 22.76 7.07
N VAL A 685 12.33 21.79 7.16
CA VAL A 685 11.27 21.64 6.14
C VAL A 685 10.23 22.73 6.34
N ALA A 686 10.11 23.63 5.36
CA ALA A 686 9.27 24.80 5.45
C ALA A 686 8.44 25.01 4.18
N TYR A 687 7.21 25.49 4.36
CA TYR A 687 6.27 25.73 3.26
C TYR A 687 5.58 27.09 3.39
N PRO A 688 5.47 27.84 2.29
CA PRO A 688 4.71 29.08 2.26
C PRO A 688 3.21 28.80 2.07
N TYR A 689 2.36 29.57 2.75
CA TYR A 689 0.90 29.63 2.58
C TYR A 689 0.12 28.34 2.87
N THR A 690 0.68 27.41 3.64
CA THR A 690 -0.03 26.19 4.05
C THR A 690 0.35 25.78 5.47
N THR A 691 -0.65 25.38 6.24
CA THR A 691 -0.50 24.81 7.59
C THR A 691 -0.45 23.28 7.56
N GLU A 692 -1.08 22.69 6.55
CA GLU A 692 -1.28 21.25 6.41
C GLU A 692 0.00 20.57 5.92
N GLN A 693 0.65 21.10 4.89
CA GLN A 693 1.80 20.45 4.24
C GLN A 693 2.99 20.16 5.18
N PRO A 694 3.49 21.12 6.00
CA PRO A 694 4.62 20.83 6.90
C PRO A 694 4.28 19.73 7.91
N VAL A 695 3.05 19.71 8.42
CA VAL A 695 2.59 18.72 9.37
C VAL A 695 2.32 17.36 8.69
N ALA A 696 1.82 17.37 7.46
CA ALA A 696 1.58 16.15 6.68
C ALA A 696 2.87 15.38 6.39
N VAL A 697 3.95 16.10 6.06
CA VAL A 697 5.30 15.52 5.91
C VAL A 697 5.81 14.97 7.25
N LEU A 698 5.65 15.72 8.34
CA LEU A 698 6.04 15.25 9.68
C LEU A 698 5.27 13.97 10.07
N GLY A 699 3.97 13.94 9.80
CA GLY A 699 3.12 12.77 9.99
C GLY A 699 3.56 11.57 9.15
N ALA A 700 3.92 11.80 7.88
CA ALA A 700 4.51 10.77 7.02
C ALA A 700 5.81 10.21 7.62
N LYS A 701 6.70 11.07 8.15
CA LYS A 701 7.94 10.65 8.81
C LYS A 701 7.66 9.83 10.07
N TYR A 702 6.71 10.27 10.89
CA TYR A 702 6.28 9.56 12.10
C TYR A 702 5.68 8.18 11.79
N ARG A 703 4.76 8.09 10.83
CA ARG A 703 4.16 6.82 10.40
C ARG A 703 5.22 5.85 9.89
N TRP A 704 6.19 6.34 9.13
CA TRP A 704 7.32 5.50 8.67
C TRP A 704 8.19 5.05 9.84
N ALA A 705 8.56 5.96 10.75
CA ALA A 705 9.37 5.65 11.92
C ALA A 705 8.73 4.56 12.79
N ARG A 706 7.41 4.65 12.99
CA ARG A 706 6.60 3.63 13.67
C ARG A 706 6.69 2.28 12.97
N ALA A 707 6.41 2.25 11.67
CA ALA A 707 6.44 1.02 10.88
C ALA A 707 7.85 0.40 10.76
N ALA A 708 8.90 1.24 10.77
CA ALA A 708 10.29 0.83 10.76
C ALA A 708 10.78 0.33 12.14
N GLY A 709 9.97 0.45 13.20
CA GLY A 709 10.33 0.05 14.55
C GLY A 709 11.39 0.97 15.19
N LEU A 710 11.42 2.24 14.81
CA LEU A 710 12.36 3.25 15.30
C LEU A 710 11.82 4.05 16.51
N LEU A 711 10.57 3.84 16.89
CA LEU A 711 9.94 4.51 18.03
C LEU A 711 9.92 3.58 19.24
N ASP A 712 10.28 4.13 20.41
CA ASP A 712 10.23 3.40 21.68
C ASP A 712 8.77 3.31 22.16
N GLY A 713 8.20 2.10 22.27
CA GLY A 713 6.94 1.88 23.00
C GLY A 713 5.81 1.12 22.29
N ASP A 714 5.96 0.71 21.03
CA ASP A 714 4.88 0.07 20.23
C ASP A 714 5.15 -1.40 19.84
N ARG A 715 5.82 -2.17 20.71
CA ARG A 715 5.91 -3.64 20.58
C ARG A 715 4.99 -4.36 21.55
#